data_AF-A0A835AUR2-F1
#
_entry.id   AF-A0A835AUR2-F1
#
_cell.length_a   1.000
_cell.length_b   1.000
_cell.length_c   1.000
_cell.angle_alpha   90.00
_cell.angle_beta   90.00
_cell.angle_gamma   90.00
#
_symmetry.space_group_name_H-M   'P 1'
#
loop_
_entity.id
_entity.type
_entity.pdbx_description
1 polymer ?
#
loop_
_entity_poly.entity_id
_entity_poly.type
_entity_poly.pdbx_seq_one_letter_code
_entity_poly.pdbx_strand_id
1 'polypeptide(L)'
;MADAMRTLQMTIDAFRRGNYSSEDDGRNESEVMGYIHGYYKEAVDLDLLVHGVGFCFGFFDPVSNIIANTAAAYGGSSSSPVPVEKEADREGQQGGHGKKRRRSQAGTRSKAKGKKMSSCESGEATRQRGKVACCAGASSIAARSLDGLVTFLTTYFRYLHTSEALRYLRLARADLLVAVRLIEEDRDSEAFTVHHPTTRVALTCAALSAMGDQVTGSDDPKVSPLLAIQCRLCSATLNQLFELSLEGTHGTADSDDAAVMLNAISRFPSSIKKTSYPFDLELVLTKVLQDRIHGFYLKAISCIPAPCLRSRHHRGLLKAGHCYGPFDPVTNIILNTIWYDTVFPPHQEFEVDMINYETLARTECRSLNGLITFVTELFPELSTYDATRYLLLHNGTLDSVISRANLDGYQTSAGSHDAYEAAAYAANHPNPRALATFASGCMQEGLKLKSMLEVKHTLSPDDVGIISTCLLQYPRIKPRGLVQKLTKRTSQIVSAKRKDFEAHQSSIYRCVQAALRKHKQDKGEDYELLAIYGVNAEIPLNGNFGYYTNYNGYPYSHINIWARLKGSQLADVVPTLLFIQCRNDSEDMKDSQPMCLPVSESSKYSGRCFHCELSGTKVVHPFSHAYLGQSFEFEEMARGEHSMTNNELVGDGGLRTVFLDTSEDDCIYFDPAWDADLSARLNDDAKRELEGEDEASSRAKRRMVKEVARTMAAFIDSKETQMDASMG
;
A
#
# COMPACT_ATOMS: atom_id res chain seq x y z
N MET A 1 -23.65 -10.34 16.07
CA MET A 1 -22.72 -11.47 16.25
C MET A 1 -22.91 -12.53 15.17
N ALA A 2 -24.14 -12.98 14.88
CA ALA A 2 -24.41 -13.88 13.75
C ALA A 2 -23.97 -13.33 12.39
N ASP A 3 -24.23 -12.05 12.07
CA ASP A 3 -23.82 -11.48 10.77
C ASP A 3 -22.32 -11.14 10.70
N ALA A 4 -21.71 -10.65 11.79
CA ALA A 4 -20.25 -10.50 11.86
C ALA A 4 -19.53 -11.85 11.77
N MET A 5 -20.10 -12.91 12.36
CA MET A 5 -19.63 -14.28 12.17
C MET A 5 -19.96 -14.80 10.77
N ARG A 6 -21.00 -14.33 10.09
CA ARG A 6 -21.32 -14.68 8.71
C ARG A 6 -20.35 -14.02 7.73
N THR A 7 -20.01 -12.75 7.93
CA THR A 7 -18.96 -12.04 7.18
C THR A 7 -17.60 -12.66 7.45
N LEU A 8 -17.25 -12.90 8.72
CA LEU A 8 -16.02 -13.61 9.07
C LEU A 8 -16.00 -15.03 8.53
N GLN A 9 -17.13 -15.75 8.53
CA GLN A 9 -17.27 -17.09 7.95
C GLN A 9 -17.25 -17.03 6.43
N MET A 10 -17.73 -15.98 5.78
CA MET A 10 -17.60 -15.79 4.33
C MET A 10 -16.19 -15.41 3.93
N THR A 11 -15.47 -14.62 4.74
CA THR A 11 -14.04 -14.35 4.58
C THR A 11 -13.22 -15.61 4.84
N ILE A 12 -13.49 -16.34 5.93
CA ILE A 12 -12.87 -17.64 6.26
C ILE A 12 -13.24 -18.71 5.23
N ASP A 13 -14.46 -18.72 4.69
CA ASP A 13 -14.90 -19.65 3.64
C ASP A 13 -14.45 -19.19 2.26
N ALA A 14 -14.09 -17.93 2.06
CA ALA A 14 -13.36 -17.48 0.87
C ALA A 14 -11.90 -17.95 0.96
N PHE A 15 -11.27 -17.82 2.14
CA PHE A 15 -9.97 -18.41 2.44
C PHE A 15 -9.97 -19.95 2.45
N ARG A 16 -11.07 -20.63 2.84
CA ARG A 16 -11.21 -22.12 2.83
C ARG A 16 -11.73 -22.69 1.51
N ARG A 17 -12.53 -21.94 0.74
CA ARG A 17 -12.88 -22.29 -0.65
C ARG A 17 -11.76 -21.91 -1.62
N GLY A 18 -10.70 -21.29 -1.13
CA GLY A 18 -9.34 -21.58 -1.54
C GLY A 18 -9.02 -23.07 -1.34
N ASN A 19 -9.59 -23.93 -2.19
CA ASN A 19 -8.70 -24.84 -2.87
C ASN A 19 -7.80 -23.93 -3.70
N TYR A 20 -6.74 -23.42 -3.06
CA TYR A 20 -5.63 -22.81 -3.75
C TYR A 20 -5.18 -23.87 -4.73
N SER A 21 -5.37 -23.58 -6.01
CA SER A 21 -4.70 -24.36 -7.02
C SER A 21 -3.25 -23.90 -6.94
N SER A 22 -2.46 -24.49 -6.05
CA SER A 22 -0.99 -24.49 -6.18
C SER A 22 -0.59 -24.95 -7.59
N GLU A 23 -1.48 -25.68 -8.28
CA GLU A 23 -1.38 -26.02 -9.70
C GLU A 23 -1.49 -24.82 -10.66
N ASP A 24 -2.04 -23.66 -10.28
CA ASP A 24 -2.07 -22.45 -11.13
C ASP A 24 -0.83 -21.57 -10.90
N ASP A 25 -0.36 -21.43 -9.66
CA ASP A 25 0.88 -20.71 -9.35
C ASP A 25 2.11 -21.42 -9.91
N GLY A 26 2.23 -22.73 -9.67
CA GLY A 26 3.30 -23.54 -10.25
C GLY A 26 3.24 -23.57 -11.79
N ARG A 27 2.03 -23.48 -12.37
CA ARG A 27 1.86 -23.35 -13.83
C ARG A 27 2.30 -21.97 -14.32
N ASN A 28 1.87 -20.90 -13.66
CA ASN A 28 2.24 -19.53 -14.01
C ASN A 28 3.76 -19.37 -13.95
N GLU A 29 4.39 -19.82 -12.86
CA GLU A 29 5.84 -19.83 -12.69
C GLU A 29 6.54 -20.63 -13.79
N SER A 30 6.10 -21.87 -14.05
CA SER A 30 6.70 -22.74 -15.07
C SER A 30 6.60 -22.15 -16.48
N GLU A 31 5.45 -21.55 -16.83
CA GLU A 31 5.26 -20.88 -18.13
C GLU A 31 6.15 -19.64 -18.26
N VAL A 32 6.22 -18.80 -17.22
CA VAL A 32 7.10 -17.62 -17.20
C VAL A 32 8.56 -18.03 -17.34
N MET A 33 9.00 -19.04 -16.60
CA MET A 33 10.34 -19.63 -16.73
C MET A 33 10.61 -20.14 -18.15
N GLY A 34 9.61 -20.76 -18.79
CA GLY A 34 9.69 -21.19 -20.18
C GLY A 34 9.98 -20.04 -21.15
N TYR A 35 9.30 -18.89 -20.99
CA TYR A 35 9.58 -17.68 -21.77
C TYR A 35 10.99 -17.13 -21.50
N ILE A 36 11.37 -17.01 -20.23
CA ILE A 36 12.70 -16.50 -19.83
C ILE A 36 13.81 -17.36 -20.43
N HIS A 37 13.72 -18.70 -20.35
CA HIS A 37 14.68 -19.60 -20.97
C HIS A 37 14.74 -19.43 -22.50
N GLY A 38 13.60 -19.17 -23.15
CA GLY A 38 13.54 -18.84 -24.57
C GLY A 38 14.36 -17.60 -24.91
N TYR A 39 14.21 -16.52 -24.15
CA TYR A 39 14.95 -15.26 -24.36
C TYR A 39 16.46 -15.42 -24.14
N TYR A 40 16.87 -16.17 -23.12
CA TYR A 40 18.30 -16.46 -22.92
C TYR A 40 18.89 -17.27 -24.09
N LYS A 41 18.14 -18.21 -24.64
CA LYS A 41 18.57 -18.97 -25.82
C LYS A 41 18.76 -18.06 -27.03
N GLU A 42 17.78 -17.19 -27.28
CA GLU A 42 17.84 -16.21 -28.37
C GLU A 42 19.03 -15.24 -28.21
N ALA A 43 19.29 -14.76 -27.00
CA ALA A 43 20.42 -13.89 -26.72
C ALA A 43 21.79 -14.59 -26.87
N VAL A 44 21.87 -15.90 -26.60
CA VAL A 44 23.10 -16.71 -26.79
C VAL A 44 23.37 -16.97 -28.27
N ASP A 45 22.33 -17.20 -29.07
CA ASP A 45 22.44 -17.39 -30.53
C ASP A 45 22.97 -16.12 -31.25
N LEU A 46 22.96 -14.96 -30.57
CA LEU A 46 23.59 -13.71 -31.02
C LEU A 46 25.09 -13.60 -30.69
N ASP A 47 25.73 -14.66 -30.16
CA ASP A 47 27.18 -14.79 -29.90
C ASP A 47 27.76 -13.79 -28.86
N LEU A 48 26.90 -13.19 -28.02
CA LEU A 48 27.27 -12.14 -27.05
C LEU A 48 27.37 -12.60 -25.58
N LEU A 49 26.94 -13.82 -25.23
CA LEU A 49 26.81 -14.30 -23.85
C LEU A 49 27.82 -15.41 -23.52
N VAL A 50 29.07 -15.03 -23.21
CA VAL A 50 30.09 -16.03 -22.82
C VAL A 50 29.99 -16.41 -21.33
N HIS A 51 29.35 -15.62 -20.45
CA HIS A 51 29.37 -15.89 -18.99
C HIS A 51 28.08 -15.67 -18.18
N GLY A 52 26.90 -15.52 -18.80
CA GLY A 52 25.62 -15.60 -18.07
C GLY A 52 25.45 -14.61 -16.90
N VAL A 53 25.54 -13.30 -17.20
CA VAL A 53 25.51 -12.23 -16.17
C VAL A 53 24.37 -11.21 -16.37
N GLY A 54 23.80 -11.05 -17.57
CA GLY A 54 22.73 -10.08 -17.82
C GLY A 54 21.34 -10.61 -17.47
N PHE A 55 20.60 -9.88 -16.62
CA PHE A 55 19.20 -10.18 -16.28
C PHE A 55 18.23 -9.76 -17.39
N CYS A 56 17.04 -10.37 -17.45
CA CYS A 56 16.04 -10.08 -18.48
C CYS A 56 15.04 -8.96 -18.13
N PHE A 57 15.16 -8.32 -16.96
CA PHE A 57 14.31 -7.21 -16.53
C PHE A 57 14.95 -5.84 -16.80
N GLY A 58 14.12 -4.86 -17.09
CA GLY A 58 14.49 -3.51 -17.55
C GLY A 58 13.37 -2.89 -18.38
N PHE A 59 13.67 -1.79 -19.08
CA PHE A 59 12.67 -1.05 -19.88
C PHE A 59 12.67 -1.40 -21.38
N PHE A 60 13.56 -2.30 -21.82
CA PHE A 60 13.52 -2.86 -23.16
C PHE A 60 12.71 -4.16 -23.21
N ASP A 61 12.57 -4.73 -24.40
CA ASP A 61 12.11 -6.12 -24.51
C ASP A 61 13.08 -7.07 -23.77
N PRO A 62 12.61 -8.27 -23.35
CA PRO A 62 13.42 -9.18 -22.54
C PRO A 62 14.79 -9.54 -23.13
N VAL A 63 14.91 -9.70 -24.45
CA VAL A 63 16.18 -10.07 -25.11
C VAL A 63 17.15 -8.89 -25.10
N SER A 64 16.67 -7.69 -25.46
CA SER A 64 17.45 -6.46 -25.39
C SER A 64 17.91 -6.15 -23.97
N ASN A 65 17.08 -6.39 -22.95
CA ASN A 65 17.50 -6.25 -21.54
C ASN A 65 18.65 -7.19 -21.19
N ILE A 66 18.60 -8.46 -21.61
CA ILE A 66 19.68 -9.43 -21.38
C ILE A 66 20.99 -8.91 -22.00
N ILE A 67 20.94 -8.43 -23.24
CA ILE A 67 22.11 -7.91 -23.96
C ILE A 67 22.66 -6.66 -23.27
N ALA A 68 21.79 -5.68 -22.98
CA ALA A 68 22.17 -4.41 -22.35
C ALA A 68 22.78 -4.62 -20.96
N ASN A 69 22.14 -5.45 -20.12
CA ASN A 69 22.64 -5.76 -18.78
C ASN A 69 23.96 -6.56 -18.82
N THR A 70 24.13 -7.43 -19.83
CA THR A 70 25.41 -8.12 -20.07
C THR A 70 26.50 -7.12 -20.46
N ALA A 71 26.23 -6.23 -21.41
CA ALA A 71 27.19 -5.23 -21.88
C ALA A 71 27.60 -4.26 -20.75
N ALA A 72 26.66 -3.81 -19.93
CA ALA A 72 26.91 -2.96 -18.78
C ALA A 72 27.87 -3.61 -17.75
N ALA A 73 27.76 -4.93 -17.56
CA ALA A 73 28.67 -5.66 -16.66
C ALA A 73 30.12 -5.72 -17.18
N TYR A 74 30.35 -5.63 -18.50
CA TYR A 74 31.69 -5.67 -19.12
C TYR A 74 32.29 -4.29 -19.42
N GLY A 75 31.47 -3.29 -19.76
CA GLY A 75 31.90 -1.94 -20.13
C GLY A 75 32.65 -1.19 -19.04
N GLY A 76 32.48 -1.57 -17.77
CA GLY A 76 33.20 -0.99 -16.63
C GLY A 76 34.68 -1.38 -16.53
N SER A 77 35.20 -2.23 -17.43
CA SER A 77 36.57 -2.78 -17.36
C SER A 77 37.56 -2.26 -18.42
N SER A 78 37.20 -1.26 -19.24
CA SER A 78 38.12 -0.70 -20.24
C SER A 78 38.83 0.59 -19.77
N SER A 79 40.14 0.43 -19.59
CA SER A 79 41.24 1.37 -19.36
C SER A 79 41.07 2.87 -19.71
N SER A 80 41.45 3.75 -18.77
CA SER A 80 42.03 5.06 -19.09
C SER A 80 43.28 4.90 -19.96
N PRO A 81 43.50 5.75 -20.98
CA PRO A 81 44.75 5.76 -21.73
C PRO A 81 45.87 6.35 -20.85
N VAL A 82 46.91 5.55 -20.60
CA VAL A 82 48.14 6.00 -19.96
C VAL A 82 48.83 7.03 -20.87
N PRO A 83 49.20 8.22 -20.39
CA PRO A 83 50.04 9.12 -21.16
C PRO A 83 51.46 8.57 -21.24
N VAL A 84 51.99 8.53 -22.46
CA VAL A 84 53.39 8.25 -22.75
C VAL A 84 54.23 9.41 -22.21
N GLU A 85 55.03 9.17 -21.17
CA GLU A 85 56.13 10.07 -20.79
C GLU A 85 57.48 9.51 -21.23
N LYS A 86 58.26 10.41 -21.82
CA LYS A 86 59.54 10.20 -22.49
C LYS A 86 60.67 9.99 -21.50
N GLU A 87 61.64 9.19 -21.90
CA GLU A 87 62.98 9.11 -21.29
C GLU A 87 63.66 10.47 -21.20
N ALA A 88 64.26 10.76 -20.04
CA ALA A 88 65.43 11.62 -19.91
C ALA A 88 66.24 11.25 -18.67
N ASP A 89 67.55 11.11 -18.88
CA ASP A 89 68.61 10.73 -17.93
C ASP A 89 68.73 11.62 -16.68
N ARG A 90 69.18 11.02 -15.55
CA ARG A 90 70.49 11.34 -14.91
C ARG A 90 70.79 10.52 -13.64
N GLU A 91 72.08 10.26 -13.50
CA GLU A 91 72.83 9.44 -12.53
C GLU A 91 72.78 9.93 -11.06
N GLY A 92 73.09 9.04 -10.11
CA GLY A 92 73.61 9.46 -8.78
C GLY A 92 73.39 8.54 -7.57
N GLN A 93 74.20 7.47 -7.46
CA GLN A 93 74.91 6.95 -6.27
C GLN A 93 74.32 6.89 -4.83
N GLN A 94 74.64 5.73 -4.19
CA GLN A 94 74.75 5.40 -2.74
C GLN A 94 73.42 5.21 -1.98
N GLY A 95 73.19 4.20 -1.15
CA GLY A 95 74.00 3.16 -0.51
C GLY A 95 73.35 2.85 0.86
N GLY A 96 73.28 1.59 1.33
CA GLY A 96 72.94 1.32 2.73
C GLY A 96 72.16 0.04 3.04
N HIS A 97 72.90 -0.99 3.43
CA HIS A 97 72.43 -2.23 4.05
C HIS A 97 71.69 -2.02 5.39
N GLY A 98 70.70 -2.88 5.68
CA GLY A 98 70.13 -3.00 7.02
C GLY A 98 69.23 -4.22 7.23
N LYS A 99 69.82 -5.41 7.39
CA LYS A 99 69.15 -6.64 7.87
C LYS A 99 68.51 -6.41 9.26
N LYS A 100 67.32 -6.99 9.51
CA LYS A 100 67.02 -7.68 10.78
C LYS A 100 65.93 -8.75 10.63
N ARG A 101 66.36 -9.99 10.90
CA ARG A 101 65.57 -11.22 11.06
C ARG A 101 65.00 -11.32 12.49
N ARG A 102 64.06 -12.26 12.64
CA ARG A 102 63.66 -13.05 13.84
C ARG A 102 62.66 -12.34 14.78
N ARG A 103 61.70 -13.03 15.42
CA ARG A 103 61.63 -14.45 15.80
C ARG A 103 60.19 -14.83 16.18
N SER A 104 59.91 -16.12 16.00
CA SER A 104 58.84 -16.95 16.56
C SER A 104 58.73 -16.95 18.09
N GLN A 105 57.52 -17.15 18.62
CA GLN A 105 57.29 -17.88 19.88
C GLN A 105 56.03 -18.77 19.79
N ALA A 106 56.11 -19.88 20.51
CA ALA A 106 55.20 -21.03 20.50
C ALA A 106 54.53 -21.22 21.86
N GLY A 107 53.48 -22.04 21.89
CA GLY A 107 52.80 -22.58 23.08
C GLY A 107 51.31 -22.21 23.06
N THR A 108 50.33 -23.09 23.28
CA THR A 108 50.31 -24.38 23.98
C THR A 108 49.08 -25.20 23.53
N ARG A 109 49.11 -26.49 23.85
CA ARG A 109 48.24 -27.55 23.34
C ARG A 109 47.35 -28.08 24.49
N SER A 110 46.08 -28.37 24.22
CA SER A 110 45.24 -29.24 25.07
C SER A 110 44.43 -30.23 24.22
N LYS A 111 44.57 -31.50 24.62
CA LYS A 111 43.87 -32.76 24.22
C LYS A 111 42.37 -32.70 24.56
N ALA A 112 41.42 -33.54 24.12
CA ALA A 112 41.33 -34.72 23.26
C ALA A 112 39.83 -35.11 23.13
N LYS A 113 39.43 -35.81 22.05
CA LYS A 113 38.76 -37.14 22.03
C LYS A 113 38.05 -37.35 20.69
N GLY A 114 38.36 -38.46 20.04
CA GLY A 114 37.86 -38.78 18.70
C GLY A 114 36.65 -39.70 18.66
N LYS A 115 36.23 -40.00 17.43
CA LYS A 115 35.64 -41.28 17.04
C LYS A 115 35.87 -41.49 15.54
N LYS A 116 36.12 -42.75 15.18
CA LYS A 116 36.67 -43.28 13.93
C LYS A 116 35.61 -44.19 13.29
N MET A 117 35.39 -44.12 11.97
CA MET A 117 34.93 -45.18 11.05
C MET A 117 34.56 -44.52 9.71
N SER A 118 34.77 -45.06 8.52
CA SER A 118 35.58 -46.17 8.02
C SER A 118 35.61 -46.01 6.49
N SER A 119 36.78 -46.29 5.91
CA SER A 119 37.09 -46.37 4.48
C SER A 119 36.26 -47.42 3.71
N CYS A 120 36.07 -47.21 2.40
CA CYS A 120 36.43 -48.18 1.36
C CYS A 120 36.60 -47.46 0.01
N GLU A 121 37.80 -47.61 -0.56
CA GLU A 121 38.16 -47.26 -1.93
C GLU A 121 37.68 -48.35 -2.91
N SER A 122 37.43 -47.99 -4.17
CA SER A 122 37.97 -48.72 -5.34
C SER A 122 37.60 -48.06 -6.68
N GLY A 123 38.62 -47.81 -7.51
CA GLY A 123 38.58 -48.12 -8.95
C GLY A 123 38.37 -46.98 -9.95
N GLU A 124 39.46 -46.46 -10.49
CA GLU A 124 39.54 -45.68 -11.74
C GLU A 124 39.06 -46.45 -12.99
N ALA A 125 38.42 -45.76 -13.94
CA ALA A 125 38.80 -45.73 -15.37
C ALA A 125 37.87 -44.80 -16.20
N THR A 126 38.40 -43.61 -16.50
CA THR A 126 38.31 -42.83 -17.76
C THR A 126 37.19 -43.13 -18.78
N ARG A 127 36.36 -42.12 -19.08
CA ARG A 127 36.17 -41.56 -20.45
C ARG A 127 35.42 -40.22 -20.43
N GLN A 128 36.07 -39.23 -21.03
CA GLN A 128 35.65 -37.84 -21.20
C GLN A 128 34.33 -37.72 -21.98
N ARG A 129 33.40 -36.91 -21.45
CA ARG A 129 32.49 -36.07 -22.25
C ARG A 129 32.13 -34.86 -21.40
N GLY A 130 32.43 -33.66 -21.91
CA GLY A 130 32.35 -32.39 -21.18
C GLY A 130 31.00 -32.22 -20.49
N LYS A 131 31.03 -32.30 -19.16
CA LYS A 131 29.90 -32.01 -18.28
C LYS A 131 30.19 -30.64 -17.69
N VAL A 132 29.45 -29.63 -18.13
CA VAL A 132 29.35 -28.35 -17.43
C VAL A 132 29.00 -28.71 -15.99
N ALA A 133 29.92 -28.41 -15.06
CA ALA A 133 29.70 -28.64 -13.66
C ALA A 133 28.59 -27.70 -13.21
N CYS A 134 27.36 -28.21 -13.13
CA CYS A 134 26.30 -27.57 -12.39
C CYS A 134 26.77 -27.47 -10.93
N CYS A 135 27.13 -26.27 -10.50
CA CYS A 135 27.30 -25.95 -9.10
C CYS A 135 25.92 -26.10 -8.44
N ALA A 136 25.71 -27.22 -7.74
CA ALA A 136 24.58 -27.40 -6.85
C ALA A 136 24.68 -26.38 -5.72
N GLY A 137 23.93 -25.27 -5.84
CA GLY A 137 23.89 -24.21 -4.83
C GLY A 137 23.61 -22.79 -5.36
N ALA A 138 23.74 -22.53 -6.66
CA ALA A 138 23.40 -21.22 -7.24
C ALA A 138 22.13 -21.33 -8.09
N SER A 139 21.09 -20.57 -7.75
CA SER A 139 19.89 -20.39 -8.59
C SER A 139 20.30 -19.98 -10.01
N SER A 140 19.66 -20.56 -11.03
CA SER A 140 19.97 -20.25 -12.43
C SER A 140 19.73 -18.76 -12.73
N ILE A 141 20.44 -18.18 -13.70
CA ILE A 141 20.20 -16.77 -14.05
C ILE A 141 18.76 -16.49 -14.51
N ALA A 142 18.09 -17.50 -15.10
CA ALA A 142 16.68 -17.42 -15.46
C ALA A 142 15.80 -17.29 -14.21
N ALA A 143 16.03 -18.12 -13.19
CA ALA A 143 15.29 -18.07 -11.92
C ALA A 143 15.56 -16.74 -11.18
N ARG A 144 16.82 -16.28 -11.13
CA ARG A 144 17.18 -14.97 -10.57
C ARG A 144 16.52 -13.81 -11.32
N SER A 145 16.32 -13.94 -12.64
CA SER A 145 15.62 -12.92 -13.42
C SER A 145 14.12 -12.93 -13.12
N LEU A 146 13.52 -14.10 -12.90
CA LEU A 146 12.15 -14.20 -12.43
C LEU A 146 11.98 -13.54 -11.06
N ASP A 147 12.87 -13.83 -10.11
CA ASP A 147 12.87 -13.24 -8.77
C ASP A 147 12.91 -11.70 -8.86
N GLY A 148 13.77 -11.15 -9.73
CA GLY A 148 13.82 -9.72 -10.00
C GLY A 148 12.56 -9.14 -10.63
N LEU A 149 11.94 -9.83 -11.60
CA LEU A 149 10.67 -9.41 -12.22
C LEU A 149 9.52 -9.38 -11.21
N VAL A 150 9.36 -10.44 -10.42
CA VAL A 150 8.33 -10.54 -9.38
C VAL A 150 8.56 -9.47 -8.30
N THR A 151 9.80 -9.30 -7.85
CA THR A 151 10.17 -8.29 -6.86
C THR A 151 9.90 -6.88 -7.38
N PHE A 152 10.22 -6.58 -8.65
CA PHE A 152 9.88 -5.28 -9.23
C PHE A 152 8.37 -5.02 -9.13
N LEU A 153 7.54 -5.94 -9.64
CA LEU A 153 6.10 -5.73 -9.70
C LEU A 153 5.48 -5.60 -8.31
N THR A 154 5.89 -6.45 -7.37
CA THR A 154 5.39 -6.43 -6.00
C THR A 154 5.87 -5.20 -5.23
N THR A 155 7.12 -4.77 -5.38
CA THR A 155 7.61 -3.52 -4.77
C THR A 155 6.98 -2.28 -5.40
N TYR A 156 6.70 -2.29 -6.71
CA TYR A 156 6.11 -1.14 -7.39
C TYR A 156 4.61 -0.99 -7.08
N PHE A 157 3.84 -2.07 -7.23
CA PHE A 157 2.39 -2.05 -7.08
C PHE A 157 1.98 -2.46 -5.67
N ARG A 158 1.42 -1.49 -4.93
CA ARG A 158 0.76 -1.76 -3.64
C ARG A 158 -0.30 -2.87 -3.79
N TYR A 159 -0.42 -3.73 -2.78
CA TYR A 159 -1.36 -4.87 -2.73
C TYR A 159 -1.14 -6.01 -3.72
N LEU A 160 -0.16 -5.94 -4.63
CA LEU A 160 0.07 -7.02 -5.58
C LEU A 160 0.73 -8.21 -4.87
N HIS A 161 0.09 -9.38 -4.91
CA HIS A 161 0.65 -10.63 -4.42
C HIS A 161 1.60 -11.27 -5.44
N THR A 162 2.47 -12.17 -4.98
CA THR A 162 3.39 -12.93 -5.84
C THR A 162 2.64 -13.75 -6.91
N SER A 163 1.55 -14.42 -6.54
CA SER A 163 0.73 -15.23 -7.46
C SER A 163 0.18 -14.38 -8.62
N GLU A 164 -0.33 -13.19 -8.31
CA GLU A 164 -0.82 -12.24 -9.30
C GLU A 164 0.30 -11.67 -10.16
N ALA A 165 1.44 -11.32 -9.56
CA ALA A 165 2.62 -10.87 -10.31
C ALA A 165 3.05 -11.92 -11.34
N LEU A 166 3.11 -13.20 -10.95
CA LEU A 166 3.38 -14.32 -11.85
C LEU A 166 2.33 -14.44 -12.96
N ARG A 167 1.03 -14.27 -12.64
CA ARG A 167 -0.04 -14.27 -13.64
C ARG A 167 0.14 -13.14 -14.67
N TYR A 168 0.41 -11.91 -14.24
CA TYR A 168 0.63 -10.78 -15.15
C TYR A 168 1.89 -10.99 -16.00
N LEU A 169 2.98 -11.48 -15.41
CA LEU A 169 4.19 -11.85 -16.13
C LEU A 169 3.92 -12.94 -17.16
N ARG A 170 3.09 -13.95 -16.84
CA ARG A 170 2.71 -14.98 -17.82
C ARG A 170 1.97 -14.37 -19.00
N LEU A 171 0.96 -13.53 -18.73
CA LEU A 171 0.18 -12.86 -19.78
C LEU A 171 1.05 -11.94 -20.64
N ALA A 172 2.05 -11.31 -20.02
CA ALA A 172 3.04 -10.45 -20.66
C ALA A 172 4.23 -11.21 -21.29
N ARG A 173 4.26 -12.54 -21.23
CA ARG A 173 5.40 -13.37 -21.66
C ARG A 173 6.73 -12.92 -21.05
N ALA A 174 6.74 -12.63 -19.76
CA ALA A 174 7.86 -12.10 -18.98
C ALA A 174 8.40 -10.72 -19.43
N ASP A 175 7.68 -9.98 -20.29
CA ASP A 175 7.98 -8.57 -20.57
C ASP A 175 7.46 -7.70 -19.40
N LEU A 176 8.39 -7.03 -18.72
CA LEU A 176 8.10 -6.25 -17.53
C LEU A 176 7.13 -5.09 -17.81
N LEU A 177 7.35 -4.34 -18.89
CA LEU A 177 6.54 -3.16 -19.19
C LEU A 177 5.14 -3.54 -19.69
N VAL A 178 5.03 -4.64 -20.43
CA VAL A 178 3.72 -5.19 -20.78
C VAL A 178 2.98 -5.65 -19.52
N ALA A 179 3.66 -6.29 -18.56
CA ALA A 179 3.04 -6.67 -17.28
C ALA A 179 2.58 -5.46 -16.47
N VAL A 180 3.43 -4.43 -16.33
CA VAL A 180 3.08 -3.14 -15.72
C VAL A 180 1.83 -2.55 -16.36
N ARG A 181 1.76 -2.58 -17.70
CA ARG A 181 0.60 -2.07 -18.42
C ARG A 181 -0.70 -2.83 -18.18
N LEU A 182 -0.64 -4.16 -18.16
CA LEU A 182 -1.81 -4.99 -17.86
C LEU A 182 -2.34 -4.70 -16.46
N ILE A 183 -1.44 -4.49 -15.50
CA ILE A 183 -1.83 -4.13 -14.13
C ILE A 183 -2.48 -2.75 -14.10
N GLU A 184 -1.94 -1.77 -14.83
CA GLU A 184 -2.52 -0.42 -14.91
C GLU A 184 -3.92 -0.41 -15.54
N GLU A 185 -4.14 -1.19 -16.60
CA GLU A 185 -5.44 -1.33 -17.25
C GLU A 185 -6.48 -2.00 -16.32
N ASP A 186 -6.08 -3.03 -15.58
CA ASP A 186 -6.99 -3.72 -14.65
C ASP A 186 -7.33 -2.86 -13.42
N ARG A 187 -6.39 -2.03 -12.96
CA ARG A 187 -6.53 -1.17 -11.76
C ARG A 187 -7.05 0.24 -12.06
N ASP A 188 -7.16 0.61 -13.35
CA ASP A 188 -7.41 1.99 -13.80
C ASP A 188 -6.42 2.98 -13.13
N SER A 189 -5.14 2.61 -13.11
CA SER A 189 -4.06 3.33 -12.43
C SER A 189 -3.45 4.44 -13.29
N GLU A 190 -2.65 5.34 -12.68
CA GLU A 190 -1.86 6.31 -13.44
C GLU A 190 -0.82 5.63 -14.32
N ALA A 191 -0.39 6.32 -15.37
CA ALA A 191 0.62 5.80 -16.28
C ALA A 191 1.98 5.68 -15.59
N PHE A 192 2.63 4.55 -15.81
CA PHE A 192 4.02 4.30 -15.42
C PHE A 192 4.91 5.47 -15.84
N THR A 193 5.72 5.95 -14.89
CA THR A 193 6.74 6.96 -15.16
C THR A 193 8.09 6.42 -14.76
N VAL A 194 9.07 6.53 -15.65
CA VAL A 194 10.38 5.92 -15.41
C VAL A 194 11.13 6.70 -14.32
N HIS A 195 10.85 8.00 -14.20
CA HIS A 195 11.46 8.89 -13.22
C HIS A 195 10.81 8.85 -11.83
N HIS A 196 9.79 8.02 -11.60
CA HIS A 196 9.15 7.89 -10.30
C HIS A 196 10.12 7.35 -9.23
N PRO A 197 10.18 7.90 -8.01
CA PRO A 197 11.00 7.34 -6.94
C PRO A 197 10.64 5.88 -6.59
N THR A 198 9.37 5.51 -6.65
CA THR A 198 8.94 4.10 -6.54
C THR A 198 9.55 3.21 -7.61
N THR A 199 9.66 3.67 -8.87
CA THR A 199 10.33 2.92 -9.94
C THR A 199 11.80 2.64 -9.57
N ARG A 200 12.49 3.64 -9.00
CA ARG A 200 13.88 3.48 -8.56
C ARG A 200 14.01 2.49 -7.40
N VAL A 201 13.11 2.54 -6.42
CA VAL A 201 13.09 1.58 -5.30
C VAL A 201 12.81 0.18 -5.85
N ALA A 202 11.80 0.01 -6.70
CA ALA A 202 11.44 -1.27 -7.30
C ALA A 202 12.57 -1.87 -8.14
N LEU A 203 13.28 -1.07 -8.95
CA LEU A 203 14.48 -1.53 -9.68
C LEU A 203 15.61 -1.94 -8.73
N THR A 204 15.83 -1.19 -7.65
CA THR A 204 16.84 -1.52 -6.64
C THR A 204 16.52 -2.85 -5.97
N CYS A 205 15.27 -3.04 -5.53
CA CYS A 205 14.79 -4.28 -4.95
C CYS A 205 14.89 -5.44 -5.94
N ALA A 206 14.50 -5.26 -7.20
CA ALA A 206 14.62 -6.27 -8.25
C ALA A 206 16.07 -6.74 -8.44
N ALA A 207 17.02 -5.79 -8.48
CA ALA A 207 18.44 -6.10 -8.58
C ALA A 207 18.96 -6.84 -7.34
N LEU A 208 18.57 -6.41 -6.13
CA LEU A 208 18.97 -7.06 -4.87
C LEU A 208 18.47 -8.50 -4.80
N SER A 209 17.19 -8.72 -5.12
CA SER A 209 16.57 -10.04 -5.16
C SER A 209 17.25 -10.94 -6.18
N ALA A 210 17.51 -10.43 -7.38
CA ALA A 210 18.21 -11.16 -8.42
C ALA A 210 19.68 -11.45 -8.07
N MET A 211 20.32 -10.71 -7.16
CA MET A 211 21.72 -10.95 -6.77
C MET A 211 21.89 -12.06 -5.72
N GLY A 212 20.93 -12.22 -4.81
CA GLY A 212 20.97 -13.20 -3.71
C GLY A 212 22.20 -13.06 -2.78
N ASP A 213 22.45 -14.08 -1.96
CA ASP A 213 23.51 -14.13 -0.92
C ASP A 213 24.96 -14.18 -1.43
N GLN A 214 25.21 -14.04 -2.74
CA GLN A 214 26.58 -14.13 -3.29
C GLN A 214 27.50 -12.96 -2.92
N VAL A 215 27.06 -12.08 -2.02
CA VAL A 215 27.80 -10.88 -1.59
C VAL A 215 28.51 -11.07 -0.24
N THR A 216 28.10 -12.02 0.61
CA THR A 216 28.76 -12.19 1.92
C THR A 216 29.81 -13.29 1.90
N GLY A 217 31.00 -12.98 1.39
CA GLY A 217 32.22 -13.71 1.78
C GLY A 217 32.97 -14.52 0.71
N SER A 218 33.13 -14.01 -0.50
CA SER A 218 34.06 -14.59 -1.48
C SER A 218 35.06 -13.56 -2.00
N ASP A 219 36.33 -13.70 -1.63
CA ASP A 219 37.50 -13.01 -2.22
C ASP A 219 37.80 -13.55 -3.64
N ASP A 220 36.77 -13.70 -4.50
CA ASP A 220 36.93 -14.17 -5.87
C ASP A 220 36.92 -12.95 -6.83
N PRO A 221 38.03 -12.64 -7.53
CA PRO A 221 38.18 -11.44 -8.36
C PRO A 221 37.26 -11.39 -9.60
N LYS A 222 36.36 -12.37 -9.77
CA LYS A 222 35.31 -12.39 -10.80
C LYS A 222 33.96 -11.82 -10.33
N VAL A 223 33.76 -11.62 -9.02
CA VAL A 223 32.51 -11.07 -8.44
C VAL A 223 32.55 -9.53 -8.35
N SER A 224 33.73 -8.92 -8.58
CA SER A 224 33.95 -7.48 -8.50
C SER A 224 33.17 -6.59 -9.50
N PRO A 225 32.75 -7.04 -10.70
CA PRO A 225 31.88 -6.24 -11.57
C PRO A 225 30.42 -6.20 -11.11
N LEU A 226 29.92 -7.25 -10.46
CA LEU A 226 28.56 -7.30 -9.87
C LEU A 226 28.50 -6.50 -8.56
N LEU A 227 29.56 -6.54 -7.75
CA LEU A 227 29.79 -5.60 -6.64
C LEU A 227 29.93 -4.15 -7.12
N ALA A 228 30.40 -3.93 -8.35
CA ALA A 228 30.33 -2.62 -8.97
C ALA A 228 28.90 -2.23 -9.35
N ILE A 229 27.91 -3.13 -9.45
CA ILE A 229 26.49 -2.75 -9.52
C ILE A 229 26.00 -2.33 -8.13
N GLN A 230 26.48 -3.00 -7.07
CA GLN A 230 26.19 -2.69 -5.68
C GLN A 230 26.74 -1.32 -5.22
N CYS A 231 27.84 -0.86 -5.82
CA CYS A 231 28.43 0.47 -5.57
C CYS A 231 28.35 1.45 -6.76
N ARG A 232 27.84 1.03 -7.93
CA ARG A 232 27.70 1.86 -9.15
C ARG A 232 26.36 1.71 -9.86
N LEU A 233 25.28 1.38 -9.15
CA LEU A 233 23.99 2.05 -9.40
C LEU A 233 24.06 3.51 -8.90
N CYS A 234 25.18 4.20 -9.12
CA CYS A 234 25.19 5.65 -9.04
C CYS A 234 24.27 6.16 -10.15
N SER A 235 23.58 7.28 -9.86
CA SER A 235 22.69 8.00 -10.78
C SER A 235 23.20 7.98 -12.23
N ALA A 236 24.51 8.06 -12.45
CA ALA A 236 25.19 7.97 -13.75
C ALA A 236 25.00 6.67 -14.56
N THR A 237 24.96 5.46 -13.98
CA THR A 237 24.82 4.19 -14.75
C THR A 237 23.37 3.91 -15.12
N LEU A 238 22.44 4.23 -14.21
CA LEU A 238 21.03 4.32 -14.55
C LEU A 238 20.86 5.38 -15.63
N ASN A 239 21.41 6.59 -15.45
CA ASN A 239 21.37 7.65 -16.46
C ASN A 239 22.01 7.21 -17.78
N GLN A 240 23.04 6.36 -17.80
CA GLN A 240 23.61 5.83 -19.04
C GLN A 240 22.71 4.78 -19.71
N LEU A 241 22.05 3.90 -18.95
CA LEU A 241 21.01 3.00 -19.49
C LEU A 241 19.78 3.80 -19.97
N PHE A 242 19.46 4.92 -19.31
CA PHE A 242 18.46 5.91 -19.71
C PHE A 242 18.86 6.64 -21.00
N GLU A 243 20.09 7.15 -21.12
CA GLU A 243 20.62 7.84 -22.32
C GLU A 243 20.72 6.89 -23.52
N LEU A 244 21.06 5.61 -23.30
CA LEU A 244 21.03 4.59 -24.35
C LEU A 244 19.59 4.24 -24.77
N SER A 245 18.59 4.44 -23.91
CA SER A 245 17.18 4.37 -24.29
C SER A 245 16.72 5.63 -25.06
N LEU A 246 17.48 6.73 -25.00
CA LEU A 246 17.16 8.04 -25.60
C LEU A 246 17.78 8.27 -26.99
N GLU A 247 18.82 7.52 -27.39
CA GLU A 247 19.51 7.70 -28.69
C GLU A 247 18.66 7.33 -29.94
N GLY A 248 17.34 7.13 -29.79
CA GLY A 248 16.40 6.87 -30.87
C GLY A 248 15.37 7.97 -31.19
N THR A 249 15.15 8.97 -30.34
CA THR A 249 14.04 9.92 -30.52
C THR A 249 14.36 11.32 -30.01
N HIS A 250 14.69 12.25 -30.92
CA HIS A 250 14.70 13.68 -30.60
C HIS A 250 13.26 14.19 -30.44
N GLY A 251 12.79 14.27 -29.20
CA GLY A 251 11.48 14.82 -28.81
C GLY A 251 11.53 15.45 -27.41
N THR A 252 10.64 16.40 -27.14
CA THR A 252 10.55 17.14 -25.86
C THR A 252 10.21 16.23 -24.68
N ALA A 253 10.71 16.53 -23.48
CA ALA A 253 10.66 15.72 -22.25
C ALA A 253 9.29 15.14 -21.78
N ASP A 254 8.16 15.62 -22.31
CA ASP A 254 6.84 14.99 -22.10
C ASP A 254 6.60 13.78 -23.05
N SER A 255 7.54 13.45 -23.95
CA SER A 255 7.39 12.42 -24.99
C SER A 255 8.04 11.07 -24.66
N ASP A 256 8.93 11.03 -23.68
CA ASP A 256 9.88 9.91 -23.53
C ASP A 256 9.28 8.74 -22.74
N ASP A 257 8.57 9.01 -21.63
CA ASP A 257 7.78 8.00 -20.89
C ASP A 257 6.68 7.42 -21.79
N ALA A 258 6.04 8.27 -22.62
CA ALA A 258 5.03 7.85 -23.58
C ALA A 258 5.62 6.94 -24.68
N ALA A 259 6.83 7.22 -25.16
CA ALA A 259 7.52 6.40 -26.16
C ALA A 259 7.88 5.00 -25.63
N VAL A 260 8.38 4.91 -24.39
CA VAL A 260 8.67 3.63 -23.71
C VAL A 260 7.41 2.78 -23.59
N MET A 261 6.30 3.40 -23.16
CA MET A 261 5.02 2.70 -23.02
C MET A 261 4.36 2.38 -24.37
N LEU A 262 4.49 3.24 -25.38
CA LEU A 262 4.02 2.95 -26.75
C LEU A 262 4.77 1.76 -27.37
N ASN A 263 6.06 1.63 -27.11
CA ASN A 263 6.84 0.47 -27.54
C ASN A 263 6.35 -0.80 -26.83
N ALA A 264 6.09 -0.74 -25.52
CA ALA A 264 5.44 -1.85 -24.81
C ALA A 264 4.05 -2.19 -25.40
N ILE A 265 3.24 -1.18 -25.75
CA ILE A 265 1.93 -1.34 -26.41
C ILE A 265 2.05 -2.11 -27.73
N SER A 266 3.08 -1.83 -28.52
CA SER A 266 3.32 -2.55 -29.78
C SER A 266 3.62 -4.04 -29.62
N ARG A 267 4.09 -4.45 -28.42
CA ARG A 267 4.45 -5.83 -28.07
C ARG A 267 3.29 -6.59 -27.41
N PHE A 268 2.12 -5.99 -27.28
CA PHE A 268 0.95 -6.66 -26.68
C PHE A 268 0.57 -7.92 -27.46
N PRO A 269 0.31 -9.04 -26.77
CA PRO A 269 -0.29 -10.20 -27.40
C PRO A 269 -1.66 -9.84 -27.97
N SER A 270 -1.84 -9.98 -29.29
CA SER A 270 -3.07 -9.55 -30.00
C SER A 270 -4.35 -10.30 -29.61
N SER A 271 -4.25 -11.29 -28.71
CA SER A 271 -5.38 -12.03 -28.16
C SER A 271 -5.08 -12.51 -26.74
N ILE A 272 -5.16 -11.62 -25.75
CA ILE A 272 -5.27 -12.06 -24.36
C ILE A 272 -6.67 -12.65 -24.21
N LYS A 273 -6.76 -13.99 -24.24
CA LYS A 273 -8.02 -14.68 -23.94
C LYS A 273 -8.40 -14.30 -22.50
N LYS A 274 -9.59 -13.73 -22.29
CA LYS A 274 -10.17 -13.57 -20.95
C LYS A 274 -10.28 -14.95 -20.31
N THR A 275 -9.29 -15.33 -19.49
CA THR A 275 -9.36 -16.52 -18.64
C THR A 275 -10.30 -16.24 -17.47
N SER A 276 -10.85 -17.31 -16.88
CA SER A 276 -11.56 -17.22 -15.60
C SER A 276 -10.71 -16.46 -14.57
N TYR A 277 -11.30 -15.49 -13.90
CA TYR A 277 -10.60 -14.61 -12.98
C TYR A 277 -10.43 -15.30 -11.61
N PRO A 278 -9.20 -15.38 -11.06
CA PRO A 278 -8.99 -15.89 -9.71
C PRO A 278 -9.60 -14.96 -8.65
N PHE A 279 -9.99 -15.51 -7.51
CA PHE A 279 -10.54 -14.75 -6.38
C PHE A 279 -9.55 -13.71 -5.81
N ASP A 280 -8.25 -14.00 -5.82
CA ASP A 280 -7.22 -13.07 -5.31
C ASP A 280 -7.25 -11.70 -6.01
N LEU A 281 -7.60 -11.72 -7.29
CA LEU A 281 -7.70 -10.51 -8.10
C LEU A 281 -8.89 -9.63 -7.65
N GLU A 282 -9.98 -10.23 -7.17
CA GLU A 282 -11.10 -9.49 -6.59
C GLU A 282 -10.67 -8.73 -5.33
N LEU A 283 -9.91 -9.38 -4.45
CA LEU A 283 -9.43 -8.77 -3.21
C LEU A 283 -8.51 -7.57 -3.50
N VAL A 284 -7.61 -7.71 -4.46
CA VAL A 284 -6.69 -6.64 -4.86
C VAL A 284 -7.41 -5.46 -5.48
N LEU A 285 -8.33 -5.70 -6.43
CA LEU A 285 -9.11 -4.60 -7.01
C LEU A 285 -9.98 -3.91 -5.95
N THR A 286 -10.51 -4.66 -5.00
CA THR A 286 -11.27 -4.11 -3.87
C THR A 286 -10.41 -3.18 -3.02
N LYS A 287 -9.15 -3.54 -2.74
CA LYS A 287 -8.20 -2.67 -2.01
C LYS A 287 -7.81 -1.43 -2.80
N VAL A 288 -7.59 -1.55 -4.11
CA VAL A 288 -7.32 -0.40 -4.99
C VAL A 288 -8.52 0.55 -5.02
N LEU A 289 -9.74 0.02 -5.10
CA LEU A 289 -10.97 0.82 -5.02
C LEU A 289 -11.09 1.49 -3.64
N GLN A 290 -10.70 0.81 -2.56
CA GLN A 290 -10.69 1.37 -1.21
C GLN A 290 -9.71 2.55 -1.07
N ASP A 291 -8.54 2.51 -1.72
CA ASP A 291 -7.61 3.64 -1.77
C ASP A 291 -8.19 4.83 -2.56
N ARG A 292 -8.90 4.54 -3.66
CA ARG A 292 -9.63 5.58 -4.40
C ARG A 292 -10.74 6.22 -3.58
N ILE A 293 -11.48 5.42 -2.82
CA ILE A 293 -12.49 5.89 -1.86
C ILE A 293 -11.87 6.77 -0.79
N HIS A 294 -10.70 6.41 -0.25
CA HIS A 294 -9.97 7.26 0.70
C HIS A 294 -9.71 8.65 0.11
N GLY A 295 -9.25 8.74 -1.14
CA GLY A 295 -9.09 10.00 -1.86
C GLY A 295 -10.37 10.84 -1.95
N PHE A 296 -11.53 10.21 -2.17
CA PHE A 296 -12.83 10.90 -2.15
C PHE A 296 -13.16 11.49 -0.77
N TYR A 297 -12.85 10.77 0.31
CA TYR A 297 -13.02 11.29 1.67
C TYR A 297 -12.09 12.46 1.96
N LEU A 298 -10.81 12.38 1.53
CA LEU A 298 -9.88 13.49 1.67
C LEU A 298 -10.39 14.74 0.96
N LYS A 299 -10.92 14.56 -0.26
CA LYS A 299 -11.52 15.65 -1.03
C LYS A 299 -12.76 16.24 -0.37
N ALA A 300 -13.65 15.38 0.11
CA ALA A 300 -14.86 15.83 0.79
C ALA A 300 -14.53 16.63 2.06
N ILE A 301 -13.55 16.17 2.84
CA ILE A 301 -13.07 16.86 4.04
C ILE A 301 -12.52 18.27 3.71
N SER A 302 -11.79 18.43 2.60
CA SER A 302 -11.28 19.75 2.20
C SER A 302 -12.38 20.71 1.70
N CYS A 303 -13.52 20.18 1.28
CA CYS A 303 -14.66 20.96 0.82
C CYS A 303 -15.57 21.44 1.97
N ILE A 304 -15.63 20.72 3.11
CA ILE A 304 -16.46 21.10 4.26
C ILE A 304 -15.73 22.20 5.07
N PRO A 305 -16.42 23.28 5.49
CA PRO A 305 -15.76 24.33 6.27
C PRO A 305 -15.26 23.77 7.60
N ALA A 306 -13.98 24.00 7.91
CA ALA A 306 -13.34 23.45 9.11
C ALA A 306 -14.13 23.71 10.41
N PRO A 307 -14.67 24.92 10.69
CA PRO A 307 -15.47 25.13 11.90
C PRO A 307 -16.72 24.25 11.96
N CYS A 308 -17.37 24.00 10.82
CA CYS A 308 -18.56 23.14 10.75
C CYS A 308 -18.20 21.66 10.87
N LEU A 309 -17.08 21.23 10.27
CA LEU A 309 -16.59 19.86 10.38
C LEU A 309 -16.20 19.52 11.83
N ARG A 310 -15.39 20.35 12.47
CA ARG A 310 -14.82 20.10 13.80
C ARG A 310 -15.86 20.11 14.92
N SER A 311 -16.84 21.00 14.85
CA SER A 311 -17.88 21.15 15.88
C SER A 311 -19.00 20.11 15.77
N ARG A 312 -19.39 19.76 14.53
CA ARG A 312 -20.63 19.03 14.27
C ARG A 312 -20.50 17.94 13.22
N HIS A 313 -20.03 18.28 12.02
CA HIS A 313 -20.17 17.41 10.84
C HIS A 313 -19.21 16.23 10.79
N HIS A 314 -18.21 16.16 11.68
CA HIS A 314 -17.38 14.96 11.83
C HIS A 314 -18.21 13.72 12.20
N ARG A 315 -19.31 13.89 12.96
CA ARG A 315 -20.21 12.78 13.30
C ARG A 315 -20.96 12.28 12.08
N GLY A 316 -21.62 13.19 11.32
CA GLY A 316 -22.32 12.84 10.10
C GLY A 316 -21.40 12.17 9.09
N LEU A 317 -20.19 12.70 8.92
CA LEU A 317 -19.16 12.13 8.04
C LEU A 317 -18.88 10.68 8.37
N LEU A 318 -18.62 10.38 9.65
CA LEU A 318 -18.18 9.06 10.08
C LEU A 318 -19.33 8.05 10.23
N LYS A 319 -20.55 8.51 10.51
CA LYS A 319 -21.72 7.64 10.71
C LYS A 319 -22.50 7.36 9.44
N ALA A 320 -22.59 8.33 8.54
CA ALA A 320 -23.54 8.31 7.42
C ALA A 320 -23.04 8.95 6.12
N GLY A 321 -21.87 9.62 6.13
CA GLY A 321 -21.27 10.30 4.98
C GLY A 321 -20.73 9.36 3.92
N HIS A 322 -21.51 8.36 3.49
CA HIS A 322 -21.10 7.35 2.52
C HIS A 322 -20.98 7.93 1.11
N CYS A 323 -20.13 7.30 0.29
CA CYS A 323 -19.84 7.78 -1.06
C CYS A 323 -20.76 7.27 -2.17
N TYR A 324 -21.65 6.30 -1.88
CA TYR A 324 -22.69 5.88 -2.82
C TYR A 324 -23.90 6.83 -2.76
N GLY A 325 -24.53 7.03 -3.91
CA GLY A 325 -25.63 7.99 -4.09
C GLY A 325 -25.80 8.37 -5.56
N PRO A 326 -26.70 9.30 -5.88
CA PRO A 326 -27.00 9.70 -7.26
C PRO A 326 -25.96 10.66 -7.89
N PHE A 327 -24.94 11.10 -7.15
CA PHE A 327 -23.90 12.01 -7.65
C PHE A 327 -22.52 11.35 -7.67
N ASP A 328 -21.49 12.12 -8.02
CA ASP A 328 -20.11 11.67 -7.84
C ASP A 328 -19.80 11.40 -6.35
N PRO A 329 -18.84 10.52 -6.04
CA PRO A 329 -18.53 10.12 -4.67
C PRO A 329 -18.29 11.27 -3.68
N VAL A 330 -17.65 12.36 -4.12
CA VAL A 330 -17.32 13.50 -3.24
C VAL A 330 -18.59 14.26 -2.88
N THR A 331 -19.42 14.58 -3.88
CA THR A 331 -20.71 15.22 -3.66
C THR A 331 -21.61 14.37 -2.76
N ASN A 332 -21.64 13.03 -2.95
CA ASN A 332 -22.41 12.13 -2.09
C ASN A 332 -21.92 12.16 -0.63
N ILE A 333 -20.60 12.10 -0.39
CA ILE A 333 -20.04 12.15 0.97
C ILE A 333 -20.50 13.43 1.68
N ILE A 334 -20.33 14.59 1.04
CA ILE A 334 -20.68 15.90 1.63
C ILE A 334 -22.19 15.99 1.87
N LEU A 335 -23.00 15.62 0.87
CA LEU A 335 -24.45 15.70 0.95
C LEU A 335 -25.00 14.79 2.05
N ASN A 336 -24.56 13.53 2.10
CA ASN A 336 -24.97 12.55 3.11
C ASN A 336 -24.53 12.98 4.52
N THR A 337 -23.33 13.58 4.64
CA THR A 337 -22.82 14.15 5.90
C THR A 337 -23.73 15.25 6.43
N ILE A 338 -24.04 16.26 5.61
CA ILE A 338 -24.86 17.40 6.01
C ILE A 338 -26.30 16.95 6.26
N TRP A 339 -26.84 16.08 5.40
CA TRP A 339 -28.18 15.52 5.55
C TRP A 339 -28.35 14.80 6.89
N TYR A 340 -27.43 13.90 7.22
CA TYR A 340 -27.53 13.11 8.43
C TYR A 340 -27.54 13.98 9.69
N ASP A 341 -26.63 14.95 9.82
CA ASP A 341 -26.62 15.83 11.01
C ASP A 341 -27.72 16.90 11.01
N THR A 342 -28.36 17.16 9.87
CA THR A 342 -29.53 18.05 9.78
C THR A 342 -30.79 17.32 10.25
N VAL A 343 -31.01 16.11 9.75
CA VAL A 343 -32.20 15.30 10.03
C VAL A 343 -32.08 14.58 11.38
N PHE A 344 -30.88 14.15 11.76
CA PHE A 344 -30.55 13.40 12.98
C PHE A 344 -29.48 14.14 13.82
N PRO A 345 -29.79 15.35 14.31
CA PRO A 345 -28.82 16.21 14.98
C PRO A 345 -28.27 15.57 16.26
N PRO A 346 -26.99 15.81 16.59
CA PRO A 346 -26.37 15.20 17.75
C PRO A 346 -27.03 15.66 19.06
N HIS A 347 -27.09 14.77 20.06
CA HIS A 347 -27.54 15.17 21.41
C HIS A 347 -26.57 16.15 22.08
N GLN A 348 -25.26 15.98 21.83
CA GLN A 348 -24.20 16.84 22.35
C GLN A 348 -23.13 17.01 21.26
N GLU A 349 -22.84 18.27 20.93
CA GLU A 349 -21.72 18.66 20.07
C GLU A 349 -20.42 18.71 20.90
N PHE A 350 -19.31 18.33 20.29
CA PHE A 350 -17.98 18.47 20.88
C PHE A 350 -16.95 18.73 19.77
N GLU A 351 -15.90 19.45 20.10
CA GLU A 351 -14.87 19.85 19.12
C GLU A 351 -13.84 18.74 18.90
N VAL A 352 -13.49 18.51 17.62
CA VAL A 352 -12.38 17.64 17.23
C VAL A 352 -11.46 18.33 16.24
N ASP A 353 -10.15 18.35 16.51
CA ASP A 353 -9.14 18.79 15.54
C ASP A 353 -8.69 17.64 14.63
N MET A 354 -8.87 16.40 15.10
CA MET A 354 -8.42 15.19 14.45
C MET A 354 -9.61 14.27 14.17
N ILE A 355 -9.75 13.85 12.91
CA ILE A 355 -10.71 12.79 12.56
C ILE A 355 -10.07 11.45 12.92
N ASN A 356 -10.75 10.65 13.74
CA ASN A 356 -10.24 9.34 14.16
C ASN A 356 -10.04 8.43 12.93
N TYR A 357 -8.80 8.01 12.68
CA TYR A 357 -8.42 7.29 11.47
C TYR A 357 -9.07 5.91 11.37
N GLU A 358 -9.23 5.19 12.49
CA GLU A 358 -9.87 3.85 12.51
C GLU A 358 -11.35 3.95 12.13
N THR A 359 -12.04 4.97 12.66
CA THR A 359 -13.43 5.24 12.33
C THR A 359 -13.57 5.65 10.87
N LEU A 360 -12.69 6.51 10.35
CA LEU A 360 -12.70 6.92 8.95
C LEU A 360 -12.46 5.74 8.00
N ALA A 361 -11.42 4.94 8.23
CA ALA A 361 -11.10 3.77 7.41
C ALA A 361 -12.23 2.73 7.41
N ARG A 362 -13.00 2.65 8.50
CA ARG A 362 -14.22 1.85 8.58
C ARG A 362 -15.37 2.44 7.77
N THR A 363 -15.58 3.76 7.81
CA THR A 363 -16.58 4.44 6.96
C THR A 363 -16.24 4.27 5.48
N GLU A 364 -14.96 4.32 5.10
CA GLU A 364 -14.48 4.00 3.75
C GLU A 364 -14.81 2.55 3.35
N CYS A 365 -14.52 1.58 4.22
CA CYS A 365 -14.86 0.16 4.00
C CYS A 365 -16.38 -0.06 3.86
N ARG A 366 -17.18 0.60 4.70
CA ARG A 366 -18.65 0.59 4.59
C ARG A 366 -19.13 1.18 3.26
N SER A 367 -18.47 2.23 2.78
CA SER A 367 -18.82 2.86 1.51
C SER A 367 -18.47 1.97 0.32
N LEU A 368 -17.33 1.29 0.38
CA LEU A 368 -16.93 0.24 -0.58
C LEU A 368 -17.99 -0.86 -0.64
N ASN A 369 -18.39 -1.42 0.51
CA ASN A 369 -19.45 -2.43 0.57
C ASN A 369 -20.75 -1.92 -0.02
N GLY A 370 -21.17 -0.70 0.33
CA GLY A 370 -22.38 -0.08 -0.21
C GLY A 370 -22.33 0.09 -1.75
N LEU A 371 -21.20 0.54 -2.30
CA LEU A 371 -21.02 0.67 -3.75
C LEU A 371 -21.11 -0.69 -4.46
N ILE A 372 -20.39 -1.70 -3.99
CA ILE A 372 -20.40 -3.04 -4.57
C ILE A 372 -21.81 -3.63 -4.48
N THR A 373 -22.43 -3.61 -3.30
CA THR A 373 -23.78 -4.14 -3.09
C THR A 373 -24.81 -3.42 -3.96
N PHE A 374 -24.74 -2.10 -4.12
CA PHE A 374 -25.63 -1.38 -5.02
C PHE A 374 -25.57 -1.93 -6.45
N VAL A 375 -24.36 -2.09 -6.99
CA VAL A 375 -24.15 -2.57 -8.36
C VAL A 375 -24.61 -4.02 -8.52
N THR A 376 -24.27 -4.90 -7.58
CA THR A 376 -24.65 -6.32 -7.65
C THR A 376 -26.14 -6.55 -7.40
N GLU A 377 -26.80 -5.70 -6.60
CA GLU A 377 -28.26 -5.77 -6.39
C GLU A 377 -29.01 -5.29 -7.63
N LEU A 378 -28.49 -4.26 -8.30
CA LEU A 378 -29.09 -3.74 -9.52
C LEU A 378 -28.85 -4.67 -10.71
N PHE A 379 -27.67 -5.31 -10.78
CA PHE A 379 -27.27 -6.25 -11.83
C PHE A 379 -26.79 -7.59 -11.22
N PRO A 380 -27.70 -8.52 -10.85
CA PRO A 380 -27.33 -9.80 -10.23
C PRO A 380 -26.49 -10.73 -11.10
N GLU A 381 -26.42 -10.45 -12.41
CA GLU A 381 -25.56 -11.14 -13.36
C GLU A 381 -24.08 -10.74 -13.25
N LEU A 382 -23.78 -9.58 -12.65
CA LEU A 382 -22.41 -9.14 -12.42
C LEU A 382 -21.81 -9.85 -11.21
N SER A 383 -20.60 -10.39 -11.39
CA SER A 383 -19.77 -10.83 -10.27
C SER A 383 -19.29 -9.63 -9.44
N THR A 384 -18.89 -9.86 -8.18
CA THR A 384 -18.25 -8.83 -7.35
C THR A 384 -17.01 -8.26 -8.03
N TYR A 385 -16.22 -9.12 -8.67
CA TYR A 385 -15.07 -8.72 -9.47
C TYR A 385 -15.44 -7.74 -10.58
N ASP A 386 -16.43 -8.09 -11.42
CA ASP A 386 -16.87 -7.23 -12.52
C ASP A 386 -17.43 -5.91 -11.98
N ALA A 387 -18.28 -5.95 -10.95
CA ALA A 387 -18.82 -4.76 -10.30
C ALA A 387 -17.71 -3.83 -9.79
N THR A 388 -16.69 -4.38 -9.14
CA THR A 388 -15.51 -3.64 -8.66
C THR A 388 -14.75 -3.00 -9.83
N ARG A 389 -14.60 -3.71 -10.95
CA ARG A 389 -13.94 -3.20 -12.15
C ARG A 389 -14.72 -2.04 -12.78
N TYR A 390 -16.04 -2.15 -12.92
CA TYR A 390 -16.86 -1.01 -13.39
C TYR A 390 -16.73 0.19 -12.45
N LEU A 391 -16.75 -0.05 -11.12
CA LEU A 391 -16.57 1.00 -10.12
C LEU A 391 -15.20 1.68 -10.23
N LEU A 392 -14.12 0.94 -10.48
CA LEU A 392 -12.80 1.51 -10.74
C LEU A 392 -12.84 2.39 -12.01
N LEU A 393 -13.22 1.81 -13.15
CA LEU A 393 -13.25 2.50 -14.46
C LEU A 393 -14.10 3.78 -14.46
N HIS A 394 -15.11 3.86 -13.60
CA HIS A 394 -16.01 5.00 -13.50
C HIS A 394 -15.86 5.81 -12.20
N ASN A 395 -14.72 5.69 -11.51
CA ASN A 395 -14.41 6.44 -10.28
C ASN A 395 -15.56 6.39 -9.24
N GLY A 396 -16.17 5.22 -9.04
CA GLY A 396 -17.27 5.01 -8.09
C GLY A 396 -18.58 5.76 -8.42
N THR A 397 -18.69 6.40 -9.59
CA THR A 397 -19.88 7.15 -9.99
C THR A 397 -20.95 6.19 -10.53
N LEU A 398 -21.99 5.95 -9.74
CA LEU A 398 -23.00 4.92 -10.03
C LEU A 398 -23.73 5.13 -11.36
N ASP A 399 -24.10 6.37 -11.70
CA ASP A 399 -24.78 6.66 -12.99
C ASP A 399 -23.95 6.24 -14.21
N SER A 400 -22.64 6.47 -14.16
CA SER A 400 -21.70 6.07 -15.22
C SER A 400 -21.57 4.55 -15.29
N VAL A 401 -21.49 3.88 -14.13
CA VAL A 401 -21.46 2.41 -14.03
C VAL A 401 -22.74 1.81 -14.61
N ILE A 402 -23.90 2.30 -14.21
CA ILE A 402 -25.21 1.85 -14.71
C ILE A 402 -25.28 2.00 -16.22
N SER A 403 -24.90 3.18 -16.73
CA SER A 403 -24.91 3.46 -18.17
C SER A 403 -24.00 2.51 -18.94
N ARG A 404 -22.81 2.19 -18.40
CA ARG A 404 -21.86 1.28 -19.04
C ARG A 404 -22.31 -0.18 -18.99
N ALA A 405 -22.77 -0.66 -17.85
CA ALA A 405 -23.30 -2.02 -17.70
C ALA A 405 -24.50 -2.26 -18.64
N ASN A 406 -25.42 -1.29 -18.76
CA ASN A 406 -26.53 -1.38 -19.72
C ASN A 406 -26.06 -1.45 -21.18
N LEU A 407 -25.02 -0.69 -21.55
CA LEU A 407 -24.43 -0.74 -22.90
C LEU A 407 -23.74 -2.07 -23.19
N ASP A 408 -23.18 -2.71 -22.16
CA ASP A 408 -22.55 -4.03 -22.26
C ASP A 408 -23.58 -5.19 -22.23
N GLY A 409 -24.89 -4.86 -22.14
CA GLY A 409 -26.01 -5.78 -22.32
C GLY A 409 -26.68 -6.26 -21.04
N TYR A 410 -26.16 -5.89 -19.87
CA TYR A 410 -26.73 -6.26 -18.58
C TYR A 410 -28.08 -5.58 -18.34
N GLN A 411 -29.02 -6.29 -17.73
CA GLN A 411 -30.36 -5.77 -17.42
C GLN A 411 -30.51 -5.51 -15.93
N THR A 412 -31.18 -4.42 -15.58
CA THR A 412 -31.49 -4.09 -14.18
C THR A 412 -32.63 -4.97 -13.66
N SER A 413 -32.46 -5.61 -12.50
CA SER A 413 -33.51 -6.46 -11.89
C SER A 413 -34.26 -5.82 -10.74
N ALA A 414 -33.62 -4.90 -10.01
CA ALA A 414 -34.17 -4.22 -8.84
C ALA A 414 -34.49 -2.74 -9.14
N GLY A 415 -35.39 -2.14 -8.34
CA GLY A 415 -35.58 -0.68 -8.37
C GLY A 415 -34.43 0.04 -7.68
N SER A 416 -34.10 1.26 -8.13
CA SER A 416 -33.00 2.06 -7.54
C SER A 416 -33.15 2.28 -6.04
N HIS A 417 -34.38 2.40 -5.53
CA HIS A 417 -34.65 2.52 -4.10
C HIS A 417 -34.20 1.27 -3.33
N ASP A 418 -34.53 0.06 -3.83
CA ASP A 418 -34.18 -1.19 -3.16
C ASP A 418 -32.66 -1.42 -3.19
N ALA A 419 -32.01 -1.06 -4.29
CA ALA A 419 -30.54 -1.10 -4.40
C ALA A 419 -29.88 -0.13 -3.40
N TYR A 420 -30.42 1.08 -3.20
CA TYR A 420 -29.91 2.00 -2.17
C TYR A 420 -30.17 1.48 -0.76
N GLU A 421 -31.32 0.86 -0.50
CA GLU A 421 -31.62 0.26 0.82
C GLU A 421 -30.65 -0.89 1.11
N ALA A 422 -30.41 -1.79 0.15
CA ALA A 422 -29.44 -2.88 0.25
C ALA A 422 -28.01 -2.35 0.47
N ALA A 423 -27.58 -1.35 -0.29
CA ALA A 423 -26.29 -0.68 -0.12
C ALA A 423 -26.15 -0.08 1.28
N ALA A 424 -27.21 0.56 1.78
CA ALA A 424 -27.23 1.16 3.11
C ALA A 424 -27.19 0.11 4.23
N TYR A 425 -27.84 -1.03 4.03
CA TYR A 425 -27.71 -2.18 4.93
C TYR A 425 -26.28 -2.74 4.94
N ALA A 426 -25.68 -2.97 3.76
CA ALA A 426 -24.30 -3.48 3.63
C ALA A 426 -23.25 -2.51 4.20
N ALA A 427 -23.51 -1.21 4.09
CA ALA A 427 -22.69 -0.14 4.68
C ALA A 427 -22.93 0.05 6.19
N ASN A 428 -23.82 -0.73 6.82
CA ASN A 428 -24.22 -0.56 8.21
C ASN A 428 -24.62 0.89 8.56
N HIS A 429 -25.40 1.50 7.68
CA HIS A 429 -25.94 2.85 7.89
C HIS A 429 -26.93 2.82 9.07
N PRO A 430 -26.95 3.83 9.96
CA PRO A 430 -27.84 3.85 11.14
C PRO A 430 -29.33 3.76 10.81
N ASN A 431 -29.72 4.17 9.59
CA ASN A 431 -31.08 4.06 9.11
C ASN A 431 -31.12 3.80 7.59
N PRO A 432 -31.02 2.53 7.14
CA PRO A 432 -30.89 2.20 5.71
C PRO A 432 -32.04 2.72 4.85
N ARG A 433 -33.27 2.55 5.33
CA ARG A 433 -34.48 3.00 4.62
C ARG A 433 -34.56 4.52 4.48
N ALA A 434 -34.17 5.28 5.51
CA ALA A 434 -34.13 6.73 5.42
C ALA A 434 -33.12 7.20 4.37
N LEU A 435 -31.96 6.56 4.31
CA LEU A 435 -30.96 6.86 3.28
C LEU A 435 -31.47 6.53 1.88
N ALA A 436 -32.14 5.39 1.68
CA ALA A 436 -32.72 5.02 0.39
C ALA A 436 -33.79 6.02 -0.09
N THR A 437 -34.67 6.45 0.81
CA THR A 437 -35.68 7.48 0.51
C THR A 437 -35.00 8.82 0.18
N PHE A 438 -33.95 9.20 0.91
CA PHE A 438 -33.19 10.41 0.66
C PHE A 438 -32.46 10.38 -0.69
N ALA A 439 -31.68 9.33 -0.96
CA ALA A 439 -30.93 9.16 -2.19
C ALA A 439 -31.85 9.14 -3.42
N SER A 440 -33.08 8.62 -3.29
CA SER A 440 -34.07 8.64 -4.37
C SER A 440 -34.70 10.02 -4.62
N GLY A 441 -34.59 10.96 -3.68
CA GLY A 441 -35.28 12.26 -3.73
C GLY A 441 -34.36 13.49 -3.80
N CYS A 442 -33.07 13.36 -3.47
CA CYS A 442 -32.16 14.48 -3.23
C CYS A 442 -31.57 15.17 -4.48
N MET A 443 -32.21 15.00 -5.63
CA MET A 443 -31.68 15.47 -6.91
C MET A 443 -31.46 16.98 -6.94
N GLN A 444 -32.39 17.78 -6.42
CA GLN A 444 -32.28 19.24 -6.46
C GLN A 444 -31.22 19.76 -5.49
N GLU A 445 -31.15 19.19 -4.27
CA GLU A 445 -30.18 19.59 -3.26
C GLU A 445 -28.75 19.21 -3.68
N GLY A 446 -28.58 18.02 -4.26
CA GLY A 446 -27.28 17.59 -4.74
C GLY A 446 -26.82 18.34 -5.99
N LEU A 447 -27.70 18.66 -6.95
CA LEU A 447 -27.36 19.54 -8.07
C LEU A 447 -26.95 20.94 -7.59
N LYS A 448 -27.64 21.47 -6.59
CA LYS A 448 -27.29 22.75 -5.97
C LYS A 448 -25.92 22.67 -5.31
N LEU A 449 -25.66 21.67 -4.48
CA LEU A 449 -24.34 21.46 -3.87
C LEU A 449 -23.25 21.33 -4.93
N LYS A 450 -23.48 20.51 -5.96
CA LYS A 450 -22.53 20.33 -7.07
C LYS A 450 -22.20 21.66 -7.76
N SER A 451 -23.21 22.48 -8.07
CA SER A 451 -23.00 23.81 -8.66
C SER A 451 -22.19 24.75 -7.75
N MET A 452 -22.33 24.60 -6.42
CA MET A 452 -21.54 25.37 -5.46
C MET A 452 -20.08 24.90 -5.47
N LEU A 453 -19.84 23.58 -5.52
CA LEU A 453 -18.49 22.98 -5.56
C LEU A 453 -17.77 23.20 -6.90
N GLU A 454 -18.51 23.40 -7.99
CA GLU A 454 -17.94 23.79 -9.29
C GLU A 454 -17.34 25.21 -9.27
N VAL A 455 -17.86 26.09 -8.41
CA VAL A 455 -17.39 27.48 -8.27
C VAL A 455 -16.46 27.66 -7.08
N LYS A 456 -16.67 26.91 -6.00
CA LYS A 456 -15.97 27.06 -4.71
C LYS A 456 -15.21 25.78 -4.36
N HIS A 457 -13.93 25.93 -4.01
CA HIS A 457 -13.11 24.81 -3.54
C HIS A 457 -13.41 24.38 -2.10
N THR A 458 -13.96 25.29 -1.28
CA THR A 458 -14.43 25.00 0.08
C THR A 458 -15.74 25.76 0.29
N LEU A 459 -16.73 25.10 0.86
CA LEU A 459 -18.00 25.72 1.23
C LEU A 459 -17.77 26.74 2.36
N SER A 460 -18.63 27.75 2.44
CA SER A 460 -18.73 28.61 3.62
C SER A 460 -19.70 28.00 4.65
N PRO A 461 -19.64 28.43 5.92
CA PRO A 461 -20.66 28.06 6.91
C PRO A 461 -22.09 28.43 6.46
N ASP A 462 -22.26 29.54 5.74
CA ASP A 462 -23.55 29.96 5.20
C ASP A 462 -24.03 29.02 4.10
N ASP A 463 -23.13 28.54 3.23
CA ASP A 463 -23.44 27.56 2.20
C ASP A 463 -23.99 26.26 2.83
N VAL A 464 -23.33 25.78 3.89
CA VAL A 464 -23.79 24.62 4.67
C VAL A 464 -25.16 24.89 5.27
N GLY A 465 -25.39 26.07 5.86
CA GLY A 465 -26.70 26.47 6.40
C GLY A 465 -27.82 26.49 5.36
N ILE A 466 -27.52 26.98 4.15
CA ILE A 466 -28.46 26.98 3.01
C ILE A 466 -28.81 25.54 2.61
N ILE A 467 -27.82 24.67 2.49
CA ILE A 467 -28.03 23.25 2.14
C ILE A 467 -28.84 22.54 3.24
N SER A 468 -28.45 22.70 4.51
CA SER A 468 -29.19 22.16 5.66
C SER A 468 -30.65 22.60 5.66
N THR A 469 -30.93 23.87 5.33
CA THR A 469 -32.32 24.35 5.27
C THR A 469 -33.14 23.62 4.21
N CYS A 470 -32.57 23.37 3.03
CA CYS A 470 -33.23 22.56 1.99
C CYS A 470 -33.47 21.12 2.46
N LEU A 471 -32.56 20.55 3.25
CA LEU A 471 -32.63 19.16 3.69
C LEU A 471 -33.64 18.91 4.84
N LEU A 472 -34.19 19.95 5.46
CA LEU A 472 -35.20 19.82 6.52
C LEU A 472 -36.53 19.23 6.05
N GLN A 473 -36.79 19.21 4.73
CA GLN A 473 -38.00 18.63 4.15
C GLN A 473 -38.05 17.10 4.28
N TYR A 474 -36.91 16.44 4.50
CA TYR A 474 -36.83 14.98 4.57
C TYR A 474 -37.27 14.45 5.94
N PRO A 475 -38.05 13.35 5.99
CA PRO A 475 -38.65 12.87 7.21
C PRO A 475 -37.63 12.30 8.19
N ARG A 476 -37.81 12.63 9.48
CA ARG A 476 -37.08 12.01 10.59
C ARG A 476 -37.66 10.63 10.90
N ILE A 477 -37.17 9.62 10.20
CA ILE A 477 -37.53 8.23 10.50
C ILE A 477 -36.74 7.80 11.74
N LYS A 478 -37.42 7.55 12.86
CA LYS A 478 -36.74 7.04 14.06
C LYS A 478 -36.20 5.62 13.79
N PRO A 479 -34.99 5.27 14.27
CA PRO A 479 -34.48 3.90 14.21
C PRO A 479 -35.46 2.91 14.85
N ARG A 480 -35.52 1.68 14.35
CA ARG A 480 -36.31 0.61 14.96
C ARG A 480 -35.64 0.15 16.25
N GLY A 481 -35.99 0.74 17.39
CA GLY A 481 -35.49 0.32 18.70
C GLY A 481 -35.77 1.34 19.79
N LEU A 482 -35.97 0.88 21.03
CA LEU A 482 -35.97 1.79 22.17
C LEU A 482 -34.53 2.22 22.44
N VAL A 483 -34.26 3.53 22.44
CA VAL A 483 -33.01 4.07 22.95
C VAL A 483 -32.86 3.60 24.41
N GLN A 484 -31.90 2.70 24.63
CA GLN A 484 -31.59 2.23 25.98
C GLN A 484 -30.68 3.23 26.67
N LYS A 485 -31.06 3.65 27.88
CA LYS A 485 -30.16 4.44 28.71
C LYS A 485 -28.92 3.61 29.04
N LEU A 486 -27.72 4.16 28.81
CA LEU A 486 -26.49 3.50 29.20
C LEU A 486 -26.47 3.21 30.70
N THR A 487 -25.95 2.05 31.09
CA THR A 487 -25.66 1.80 32.51
C THR A 487 -24.59 2.76 33.02
N LYS A 488 -24.51 2.97 34.33
CA LYS A 488 -23.49 3.85 34.93
C LYS A 488 -22.07 3.42 34.54
N ARG A 489 -21.78 2.11 34.54
CA ARG A 489 -20.47 1.55 34.14
C ARG A 489 -20.20 1.81 32.65
N THR A 490 -21.16 1.51 31.79
CA THR A 490 -21.03 1.75 30.34
C THR A 490 -20.77 3.23 30.04
N SER A 491 -21.48 4.14 30.71
CA SER A 491 -21.26 5.57 30.59
C SER A 491 -19.85 5.99 31.03
N GLN A 492 -19.27 5.34 32.04
CA GLN A 492 -17.89 5.58 32.48
C GLN A 492 -16.87 5.08 31.45
N ILE A 493 -17.10 3.93 30.82
CA ILE A 493 -16.23 3.38 29.76
C ILE A 493 -16.21 4.31 28.55
N VAL A 494 -17.39 4.74 28.08
CA VAL A 494 -17.51 5.69 26.95
C VAL A 494 -16.80 7.01 27.29
N SER A 495 -16.99 7.52 28.51
CA SER A 495 -16.30 8.75 28.95
C SER A 495 -14.79 8.59 29.03
N ALA A 496 -14.27 7.45 29.51
CA ALA A 496 -12.84 7.18 29.55
C ALA A 496 -12.24 7.13 28.14
N LYS A 497 -12.87 6.41 27.21
CA LYS A 497 -12.44 6.35 25.81
C LYS A 497 -12.40 7.72 25.14
N ARG A 498 -13.39 8.58 25.41
CA ARG A 498 -13.39 9.96 24.89
C ARG A 498 -12.22 10.77 25.45
N LYS A 499 -11.92 10.64 26.75
CA LYS A 499 -10.74 11.30 27.35
C LYS A 499 -9.41 10.80 26.77
N ASP A 500 -9.29 9.50 26.53
CA ASP A 500 -8.09 8.93 25.90
C ASP A 500 -7.91 9.49 24.48
N PHE A 501 -9.00 9.60 23.72
CA PHE A 501 -9.00 10.22 22.41
C PHE A 501 -8.62 11.71 22.46
N GLU A 502 -9.20 12.48 23.38
CA GLU A 502 -8.86 13.90 23.59
C GLU A 502 -7.37 14.09 23.94
N ALA A 503 -6.81 13.21 24.78
CA ALA A 503 -5.40 13.22 25.13
C ALA A 503 -4.51 12.89 23.92
N HIS A 504 -4.88 11.87 23.14
CA HIS A 504 -4.16 11.50 21.92
C HIS A 504 -4.19 12.62 20.87
N GLN A 505 -5.37 13.18 20.59
CA GLN A 505 -5.54 14.34 19.70
C GLN A 505 -4.65 15.50 20.16
N SER A 506 -4.67 15.84 21.46
CA SER A 506 -3.86 16.94 22.01
C SER A 506 -2.37 16.71 21.81
N SER A 507 -1.89 15.47 21.86
CA SER A 507 -0.51 15.12 21.57
C SER A 507 -0.17 15.36 20.10
N ILE A 508 -0.96 14.78 19.18
CA ILE A 508 -0.75 14.91 17.74
C ILE A 508 -0.87 16.38 17.28
N TYR A 509 -1.84 17.11 17.81
CA TYR A 509 -2.02 18.54 17.52
C TYR A 509 -0.76 19.35 17.87
N ARG A 510 -0.14 19.10 19.03
CA ARG A 510 1.10 19.79 19.42
C ARG A 510 2.25 19.47 18.45
N CYS A 511 2.40 18.21 18.03
CA CYS A 511 3.39 17.81 17.02
C CYS A 511 3.17 18.54 15.69
N VAL A 512 1.93 18.56 15.20
CA VAL A 512 1.53 19.26 13.98
C VAL A 512 1.83 20.77 14.06
N GLN A 513 1.44 21.42 15.15
CA GLN A 513 1.69 22.85 15.35
C GLN A 513 3.18 23.17 15.42
N ALA A 514 3.99 22.29 16.01
CA ALA A 514 5.44 22.44 16.01
C ALA A 514 6.03 22.30 14.59
N ALA A 515 5.57 21.33 13.81
CA ALA A 515 5.98 21.16 12.41
C ALA A 515 5.59 22.36 11.54
N LEU A 516 4.36 22.90 11.67
CA LEU A 516 3.92 24.10 10.95
C LEU A 516 4.73 25.35 11.32
N ARG A 517 5.03 25.55 12.61
CA ARG A 517 5.89 26.66 13.07
C ARG A 517 7.30 26.56 12.48
N LYS A 518 7.85 25.35 12.41
CA LYS A 518 9.16 25.10 11.81
C LYS A 518 9.14 25.35 10.29
N HIS A 519 8.12 24.88 9.59
CA HIS A 519 7.92 25.16 8.16
C HIS A 519 7.85 26.67 7.89
N LYS A 520 7.12 27.42 8.72
CA LYS A 520 7.08 28.89 8.63
C LYS A 520 8.47 29.52 8.79
N GLN A 521 9.29 29.03 9.72
CA GLN A 521 10.65 29.53 9.92
C GLN A 521 11.55 29.23 8.72
N ASP A 522 11.43 28.03 8.14
CA ASP A 522 12.34 27.55 7.10
C ASP A 522 11.94 28.00 5.68
N LYS A 523 10.63 28.16 5.42
CA LYS A 523 10.07 28.49 4.10
C LYS A 523 9.35 29.85 4.04
N GLY A 524 9.06 30.47 5.17
CA GLY A 524 8.29 31.72 5.24
C GLY A 524 6.78 31.57 5.06
N GLU A 525 6.29 30.34 4.83
CA GLU A 525 4.88 30.04 4.61
C GLU A 525 4.18 29.74 5.95
N ASP A 526 3.21 30.56 6.33
CA ASP A 526 2.42 30.38 7.55
C ASP A 526 1.11 29.68 7.23
N TYR A 527 0.91 28.47 7.73
CA TYR A 527 -0.33 27.72 7.52
C TYR A 527 -1.25 27.77 8.74
N GLU A 528 -2.55 27.84 8.48
CA GLU A 528 -3.64 27.58 9.39
C GLU A 528 -4.07 26.12 9.27
N LEU A 529 -4.07 25.37 10.36
CA LEU A 529 -4.57 23.99 10.38
C LEU A 529 -6.10 23.99 10.20
N LEU A 530 -6.61 23.18 9.25
CA LEU A 530 -8.04 22.97 8.98
C LEU A 530 -8.55 21.63 9.54
N ALA A 531 -7.79 20.55 9.41
CA ALA A 531 -8.09 19.26 10.07
C ALA A 531 -6.87 18.35 10.04
N ILE A 532 -6.74 17.48 11.04
CA ILE A 532 -5.77 16.38 11.05
C ILE A 532 -6.49 15.12 10.59
N TYR A 533 -5.91 14.42 9.61
CA TYR A 533 -6.48 13.19 9.05
C TYR A 533 -5.36 12.20 8.74
N GLY A 534 -5.52 10.91 9.04
CA GLY A 534 -4.45 9.92 8.81
C GLY A 534 -3.25 10.11 9.74
N VAL A 535 -3.14 9.25 10.75
CA VAL A 535 -2.05 9.27 11.73
C VAL A 535 -1.51 7.86 11.88
N ASN A 536 -0.23 7.68 11.61
CA ASN A 536 0.51 6.50 12.01
C ASN A 536 1.60 6.93 12.99
N ALA A 537 1.41 6.67 14.27
CA ALA A 537 2.36 7.05 15.33
C ALA A 537 3.39 5.96 15.64
N GLU A 538 3.38 4.86 14.90
CA GLU A 538 4.19 3.66 15.15
C GLU A 538 5.32 3.51 14.11
N ILE A 539 6.08 4.58 13.85
CA ILE A 539 7.19 4.56 12.88
C ILE A 539 8.55 4.40 13.61
N PRO A 540 9.30 3.29 13.36
CA PRO A 540 10.62 3.06 13.94
C PRO A 540 11.72 3.89 13.27
N LEU A 541 12.90 3.96 13.89
CA LEU A 541 14.11 4.49 13.28
C LEU A 541 14.94 3.33 12.69
N ASN A 542 15.24 3.38 11.40
CA ASN A 542 16.12 2.45 10.67
C ASN A 542 15.67 0.98 10.69
N GLY A 543 14.39 0.69 10.45
CA GLY A 543 13.92 -0.69 10.28
C GLY A 543 14.15 -1.64 11.46
N ASN A 544 14.53 -1.16 12.66
CA ASN A 544 14.61 -2.01 13.86
C ASN A 544 13.22 -2.54 14.19
N PHE A 545 12.88 -3.69 13.65
CA PHE A 545 11.60 -4.35 13.82
C PHE A 545 11.75 -5.57 14.71
N GLY A 546 10.71 -5.77 15.52
CA GLY A 546 10.52 -6.96 16.32
C GLY A 546 9.56 -6.69 17.45
N TYR A 547 8.62 -7.60 17.63
CA TYR A 547 7.63 -7.63 18.72
C TYR A 547 8.29 -7.51 20.12
N TYR A 548 9.59 -7.84 20.19
CA TYR A 548 10.44 -7.75 21.37
C TYR A 548 11.57 -6.70 21.27
N THR A 549 11.91 -6.15 20.10
CA THR A 549 13.11 -5.29 19.91
C THR A 549 12.83 -3.79 19.97
N ASN A 550 11.56 -3.36 19.97
CA ASN A 550 11.16 -1.96 20.22
C ASN A 550 11.24 -1.58 21.71
N TYR A 551 12.28 -2.01 22.44
CA TYR A 551 12.54 -1.58 23.82
C TYR A 551 12.63 -0.05 23.95
N ASN A 552 12.99 0.65 22.86
CA ASN A 552 13.11 2.10 22.80
C ASN A 552 11.87 2.81 22.21
N GLY A 553 10.81 2.09 21.85
CA GLY A 553 9.54 2.63 21.33
C GLY A 553 9.55 3.03 19.84
N TYR A 554 8.45 3.66 19.40
CA TYR A 554 8.28 4.22 18.06
C TYR A 554 8.54 5.73 18.09
N PRO A 555 9.72 6.20 17.62
CA PRO A 555 10.10 7.59 17.77
C PRO A 555 9.46 8.52 16.75
N TYR A 556 8.88 8.04 15.64
CA TYR A 556 8.33 8.91 14.60
C TYR A 556 6.83 8.67 14.36
N SER A 557 6.19 9.71 13.80
CA SER A 557 4.85 9.66 13.25
C SER A 557 4.85 10.08 11.78
N HIS A 558 3.97 9.45 10.99
CA HIS A 558 3.50 9.95 9.71
C HIS A 558 2.10 10.52 9.89
N ILE A 559 1.92 11.78 9.50
CA ILE A 559 0.67 12.53 9.71
C ILE A 559 0.30 13.24 8.43
N ASN A 560 -1.00 13.34 8.21
CA ASN A 560 -1.57 14.03 7.07
C ASN A 560 -2.51 15.13 7.61
N ILE A 561 -2.40 16.34 7.04
CA ILE A 561 -3.20 17.49 7.50
C ILE A 561 -3.70 18.30 6.33
N TRP A 562 -4.92 18.83 6.48
CA TRP A 562 -5.43 19.89 5.64
C TRP A 562 -5.08 21.20 6.30
N ALA A 563 -4.44 22.10 5.56
CA ALA A 563 -4.07 23.41 6.04
C ALA A 563 -4.33 24.50 4.99
N ARG A 564 -4.44 25.76 5.40
CA ARG A 564 -4.63 26.90 4.50
C ARG A 564 -3.52 27.90 4.70
N LEU A 565 -2.93 28.41 3.64
CA LEU A 565 -1.90 29.45 3.74
C LEU A 565 -2.51 30.76 4.28
N LYS A 566 -1.91 31.35 5.32
CA LYS A 566 -2.30 32.63 5.90
C LYS A 566 -1.71 33.79 5.09
N GLY A 567 -2.43 34.91 5.04
CA GLY A 567 -1.86 36.18 4.60
C GLY A 567 -2.13 36.59 3.14
N SER A 568 -3.03 35.92 2.43
CA SER A 568 -3.61 36.45 1.19
C SER A 568 -5.04 36.93 1.47
N GLN A 569 -5.41 38.09 0.93
CA GLN A 569 -6.76 38.66 1.08
C GLN A 569 -7.86 37.86 0.34
N LEU A 570 -7.58 36.62 -0.08
CA LEU A 570 -8.55 35.76 -0.73
C LEU A 570 -9.03 34.69 0.24
N ALA A 571 -10.31 34.77 0.59
CA ALA A 571 -11.05 33.66 1.18
C ALA A 571 -11.15 32.42 0.24
N ASP A 572 -10.55 32.49 -0.95
CA ASP A 572 -10.57 31.49 -2.03
C ASP A 572 -9.30 30.64 -2.14
N VAL A 573 -8.32 30.77 -1.23
CA VAL A 573 -7.10 29.92 -1.30
C VAL A 573 -7.46 28.46 -1.00
N VAL A 574 -7.21 27.62 -2.00
CA VAL A 574 -7.45 26.17 -1.97
C VAL A 574 -6.68 25.55 -0.79
N PRO A 575 -7.34 24.70 0.02
CA PRO A 575 -6.66 23.92 1.03
C PRO A 575 -5.42 23.16 0.51
N THR A 576 -4.36 23.27 1.29
CA THR A 576 -3.08 22.55 1.37
C THR A 576 -3.13 21.12 1.89
N LEU A 577 -2.96 20.06 1.08
CA LEU A 577 -2.68 18.74 1.65
C LEU A 577 -1.22 18.66 2.06
N LEU A 578 -0.92 18.45 3.35
CA LEU A 578 0.46 18.37 3.84
C LEU A 578 0.73 17.01 4.49
N PHE A 579 1.87 16.43 4.14
CA PHE A 579 2.48 15.30 4.84
C PHE A 579 3.46 15.81 5.89
N ILE A 580 3.38 15.24 7.08
CA ILE A 580 4.28 15.51 8.20
C ILE A 580 4.96 14.22 8.66
N GLN A 581 6.29 14.23 8.71
CA GLN A 581 7.08 13.25 9.46
C GLN A 581 7.74 13.96 10.64
N CYS A 582 7.37 13.58 11.86
CA CYS A 582 7.87 14.23 13.08
C CYS A 582 8.19 13.22 14.17
N ARG A 583 9.06 13.61 15.12
CA ARG A 583 9.34 12.78 16.29
C ARG A 583 8.22 12.88 17.34
N ASN A 584 7.95 11.78 18.03
CA ASN A 584 6.93 11.65 19.07
C ASN A 584 7.39 12.21 20.43
N ASP A 585 8.71 12.28 20.67
CA ASP A 585 9.31 12.61 21.97
C ASP A 585 9.63 14.10 22.16
N SER A 586 9.56 14.92 21.11
CA SER A 586 10.00 16.32 21.18
C SER A 586 8.82 17.31 21.19
N GLU A 587 8.41 17.74 22.39
CA GLU A 587 7.43 18.83 22.54
C GLU A 587 7.97 20.19 22.03
N ASP A 588 9.30 20.35 22.06
CA ASP A 588 9.99 21.60 21.73
C ASP A 588 10.60 21.63 20.31
N MET A 589 10.70 20.48 19.63
CA MET A 589 11.33 20.28 18.30
C MET A 589 12.68 21.02 18.12
N LYS A 590 13.44 21.31 19.20
CA LYS A 590 14.68 22.11 19.14
C LYS A 590 15.81 21.37 18.42
N ASP A 591 15.84 20.05 18.54
CA ASP A 591 16.88 19.18 17.96
C ASP A 591 16.36 18.22 16.87
N SER A 592 15.07 18.32 16.52
CA SER A 592 14.43 17.49 15.50
C SER A 592 13.96 18.36 14.33
N GLN A 593 14.26 17.93 13.10
CA GLN A 593 13.77 18.59 11.89
C GLN A 593 12.53 17.82 11.39
N PRO A 594 11.30 18.25 11.75
CA PRO A 594 10.11 17.67 11.16
C PRO A 594 10.09 17.97 9.66
N MET A 595 9.75 16.96 8.87
CA MET A 595 9.45 17.14 7.46
C MET A 595 7.99 17.60 7.34
N CYS A 596 7.72 18.70 6.65
CA CYS A 596 6.39 19.19 6.35
C CYS A 596 6.35 19.54 4.86
N LEU A 597 5.61 18.78 4.06
CA LEU A 597 5.65 18.89 2.60
C LEU A 597 4.25 18.84 2.00
N PRO A 598 3.95 19.67 0.98
CA PRO A 598 2.74 19.51 0.20
C PRO A 598 2.73 18.17 -0.54
N VAL A 599 1.56 17.55 -0.55
CA VAL A 599 1.27 16.29 -1.28
C VAL A 599 0.02 16.49 -2.12
N SER A 600 -0.19 15.65 -3.13
CA SER A 600 -1.37 15.75 -4.00
C SER A 600 -2.41 14.70 -3.62
N GLU A 601 -3.69 15.05 -3.59
CA GLU A 601 -4.79 14.08 -3.56
C GLU A 601 -4.74 13.14 -4.77
N SER A 602 -4.18 13.63 -5.89
CA SER A 602 -4.05 12.91 -7.16
C SER A 602 -2.83 12.01 -7.21
N SER A 603 -1.93 11.99 -6.21
CA SER A 603 -0.87 10.98 -6.19
C SER A 603 -1.50 9.64 -5.84
N LYS A 604 -2.29 9.10 -6.76
CA LYS A 604 -3.08 7.88 -6.65
C LYS A 604 -2.20 6.66 -6.39
N TYR A 605 -0.87 6.83 -6.49
CA TYR A 605 0.17 6.01 -5.90
C TYR A 605 1.34 6.89 -5.41
N SER A 606 1.14 7.71 -4.37
CA SER A 606 2.27 8.16 -3.54
C SER A 606 3.03 6.91 -3.12
N GLY A 607 4.37 6.91 -3.24
CA GLY A 607 5.16 5.69 -3.11
C GLY A 607 4.80 4.82 -1.89
N ARG A 608 5.11 3.53 -1.99
CA ARG A 608 4.81 2.58 -0.91
C ARG A 608 5.49 3.01 0.39
N CYS A 609 4.85 2.71 1.50
CA CYS A 609 5.41 2.91 2.84
C CYS A 609 5.19 1.64 3.63
N PHE A 610 6.28 0.90 3.90
CA PHE A 610 6.24 -0.37 4.62
C PHE A 610 5.43 -0.26 5.93
N HIS A 611 5.72 0.74 6.76
CA HIS A 611 5.07 0.87 8.07
C HIS A 611 3.60 1.29 8.01
N CYS A 612 3.21 2.15 7.06
CA CYS A 612 1.81 2.54 6.89
C CYS A 612 0.99 1.42 6.26
N GLU A 613 1.58 0.65 5.36
CA GLU A 613 0.95 -0.54 4.80
C GLU A 613 0.76 -1.63 5.86
N LEU A 614 1.81 -1.89 6.64
CA LEU A 614 1.77 -2.87 7.72
C LEU A 614 0.76 -2.50 8.80
N SER A 615 0.62 -1.22 9.14
CA SER A 615 -0.37 -0.75 10.11
C SER A 615 -1.79 -0.69 9.56
N GLY A 616 -1.95 -0.78 8.23
CA GLY A 616 -3.22 -0.57 7.55
C GLY A 616 -3.66 0.91 7.54
N THR A 617 -2.80 1.84 7.94
CA THR A 617 -3.10 3.27 7.95
C THR A 617 -2.87 3.88 6.57
N LYS A 618 -3.87 4.58 6.06
CA LYS A 618 -3.76 5.34 4.81
C LYS A 618 -3.24 6.75 5.11
N VAL A 619 -2.01 7.00 4.69
CA VAL A 619 -1.36 8.30 4.71
C VAL A 619 -0.87 8.57 3.29
N VAL A 620 -1.09 9.78 2.78
CA VAL A 620 -0.56 10.21 1.48
C VAL A 620 0.87 10.70 1.69
N HIS A 621 1.82 10.04 1.01
CA HIS A 621 3.25 10.31 1.13
C HIS A 621 3.74 11.27 0.04
N PRO A 622 4.84 12.00 0.25
CA PRO A 622 5.38 12.91 -0.75
C PRO A 622 5.99 12.15 -1.94
N PHE A 623 5.78 12.70 -3.14
CA PHE A 623 6.28 12.12 -4.38
C PHE A 623 7.81 12.17 -4.48
N SER A 624 8.43 13.34 -4.25
CA SER A 624 9.82 13.61 -4.61
C SER A 624 10.83 13.57 -3.45
N HIS A 625 10.38 13.31 -2.23
CA HIS A 625 11.22 13.37 -1.02
C HIS A 625 11.28 12.01 -0.33
N ALA A 626 12.46 11.66 0.19
CA ALA A 626 12.63 10.41 0.94
C ALA A 626 11.99 10.50 2.33
N TYR A 627 11.26 9.46 2.71
CA TYR A 627 10.62 9.31 4.02
C TYR A 627 10.89 7.92 4.60
N LEU A 628 10.71 7.77 5.92
CA LEU A 628 10.93 6.50 6.62
C LEU A 628 9.92 5.44 6.14
N GLY A 629 10.38 4.22 5.87
CA GLY A 629 9.54 3.16 5.32
C GLY A 629 9.43 3.14 3.79
N GLN A 630 10.08 4.04 3.06
CA GLN A 630 10.01 4.10 1.59
C GLN A 630 10.88 3.05 0.88
N SER A 631 12.07 2.75 1.41
CA SER A 631 13.08 1.95 0.70
C SER A 631 13.72 0.86 1.56
N PHE A 632 14.25 1.21 2.73
CA PHE A 632 15.09 0.34 3.55
C PHE A 632 14.48 -1.05 3.77
N GLU A 633 13.24 -1.10 4.24
CA GLU A 633 12.53 -2.35 4.54
C GLU A 633 12.26 -3.17 3.27
N PHE A 634 11.92 -2.53 2.15
CA PHE A 634 11.74 -3.24 0.87
C PHE A 634 13.06 -3.78 0.32
N GLU A 635 14.18 -3.10 0.56
CA GLU A 635 15.50 -3.61 0.19
C GLU A 635 15.92 -4.80 1.05
N GLU A 636 15.68 -4.77 2.38
CA GLU A 636 15.91 -5.93 3.26
C GLU A 636 15.03 -7.12 2.87
N MET A 637 13.75 -6.87 2.54
CA MET A 637 12.85 -7.90 2.01
C MET A 637 13.40 -8.50 0.71
N ALA A 638 13.88 -7.66 -0.20
CA ALA A 638 14.45 -8.12 -1.46
C ALA A 638 15.73 -8.95 -1.27
N ARG A 639 16.53 -8.68 -0.24
CA ARG A 639 17.70 -9.49 0.12
C ARG A 639 17.34 -10.80 0.83
N GLY A 640 16.09 -10.95 1.29
CA GLY A 640 15.68 -12.06 2.16
C GLY A 640 16.18 -11.91 3.61
N GLU A 641 16.63 -10.72 3.99
CA GLU A 641 17.13 -10.39 5.34
C GLU A 641 15.98 -10.00 6.28
N HIS A 642 14.85 -9.54 5.72
CA HIS A 642 13.68 -9.16 6.49
C HIS A 642 12.82 -10.38 6.83
N SER A 643 12.26 -10.42 8.05
CA SER A 643 11.44 -11.55 8.52
C SER A 643 10.03 -11.63 7.92
N MET A 644 9.68 -10.69 7.05
CA MET A 644 8.35 -10.54 6.44
C MET A 644 8.52 -10.47 4.93
N THR A 645 7.68 -11.19 4.21
CA THR A 645 7.55 -11.20 2.77
C THR A 645 6.53 -10.17 2.28
N ASN A 646 6.49 -9.90 0.97
CA ASN A 646 5.49 -8.98 0.43
C ASN A 646 4.06 -9.50 0.62
N ASN A 647 3.84 -10.81 0.47
CA ASN A 647 2.52 -11.40 0.69
C ASN A 647 2.08 -11.25 2.15
N GLU A 648 2.98 -11.46 3.11
CA GLU A 648 2.69 -11.23 4.53
C GLU A 648 2.43 -9.75 4.83
N LEU A 649 3.20 -8.82 4.25
CA LEU A 649 2.96 -7.39 4.39
C LEU A 649 1.56 -6.99 3.90
N VAL A 650 1.17 -7.47 2.71
CA VAL A 650 -0.15 -7.21 2.13
C VAL A 650 -1.25 -7.88 2.98
N GLY A 651 -1.02 -9.12 3.41
CA GLY A 651 -1.93 -9.88 4.27
C GLY A 651 -2.16 -9.20 5.63
N ASP A 652 -1.10 -8.84 6.34
CA ASP A 652 -1.14 -8.20 7.65
C ASP A 652 -1.79 -6.82 7.59
N GLY A 653 -1.41 -6.00 6.60
CA GLY A 653 -2.07 -4.71 6.35
C GLY A 653 -3.56 -4.89 6.02
N GLY A 654 -3.88 -5.91 5.23
CA GLY A 654 -5.25 -6.34 4.94
C GLY A 654 -6.03 -6.70 6.20
N LEU A 655 -5.46 -7.49 7.10
CA LEU A 655 -6.06 -7.90 8.37
C LEU A 655 -6.33 -6.72 9.31
N ARG A 656 -5.45 -5.71 9.32
CA ARG A 656 -5.65 -4.49 10.12
C ARG A 656 -6.75 -3.58 9.58
N THR A 657 -7.13 -3.75 8.32
CA THR A 657 -8.25 -3.04 7.69
C THR A 657 -9.56 -3.85 7.68
N VAL A 658 -9.59 -5.01 8.36
CA VAL A 658 -10.82 -5.75 8.65
C VAL A 658 -11.49 -5.15 9.89
N PHE A 659 -12.54 -4.37 9.63
CA PHE A 659 -13.34 -3.78 10.70
C PHE A 659 -14.46 -4.72 11.10
N LEU A 660 -14.34 -5.31 12.29
CA LEU A 660 -15.47 -5.93 12.95
C LEU A 660 -16.27 -4.82 13.64
N ASP A 661 -17.60 -4.80 13.48
CA ASP A 661 -18.49 -3.89 14.19
C ASP A 661 -18.52 -4.22 15.70
N THR A 662 -17.43 -3.87 16.38
CA THR A 662 -17.28 -3.99 17.83
C THR A 662 -17.63 -2.68 18.50
N SER A 663 -18.14 -2.75 19.73
CA SER A 663 -18.62 -1.59 20.47
C SER A 663 -17.49 -0.62 20.87
N GLU A 664 -16.25 -1.11 21.00
CA GLU A 664 -15.09 -0.33 21.45
C GLU A 664 -14.72 0.77 20.45
N ASP A 665 -14.89 0.50 19.16
CA ASP A 665 -14.39 1.35 18.06
C ASP A 665 -15.37 2.51 17.74
N ASP A 666 -16.58 2.50 18.29
CA ASP A 666 -17.66 3.48 18.03
C ASP A 666 -18.00 4.39 19.24
N CYS A 667 -17.31 4.21 20.36
CA CYS A 667 -17.62 4.95 21.60
C CYS A 667 -17.39 6.47 21.50
N ILE A 668 -16.43 6.91 20.68
CA ILE A 668 -16.01 8.32 20.61
C ILE A 668 -17.17 9.19 20.12
N TYR A 669 -17.78 8.77 19.01
CA TYR A 669 -18.89 9.44 18.33
C TYR A 669 -20.25 8.84 18.71
N PHE A 670 -20.33 8.18 19.86
CA PHE A 670 -21.57 7.64 20.40
C PHE A 670 -22.57 8.76 20.69
N ASP A 671 -23.79 8.60 20.20
CA ASP A 671 -24.91 9.49 20.46
C ASP A 671 -26.10 8.72 21.05
N PRO A 672 -26.47 8.96 22.32
CA PRO A 672 -27.57 8.27 22.96
C PRO A 672 -28.91 8.48 22.25
N ALA A 673 -29.12 9.56 21.51
CA ALA A 673 -30.41 9.82 20.84
C ALA A 673 -30.65 8.91 19.62
N TRP A 674 -29.58 8.44 18.97
CA TRP A 674 -29.65 7.78 17.67
C TRP A 674 -28.99 6.39 17.63
N ASP A 675 -28.06 6.11 18.53
CA ASP A 675 -27.26 4.88 18.55
C ASP A 675 -27.89 3.79 19.46
N ALA A 676 -29.16 3.44 19.23
CA ALA A 676 -29.88 2.46 20.07
C ALA A 676 -29.22 1.07 20.09
N ASP A 677 -28.83 0.55 18.93
CA ASP A 677 -28.20 -0.78 18.81
C ASP A 677 -26.81 -0.80 19.46
N LEU A 678 -26.03 0.26 19.28
CA LEU A 678 -24.72 0.39 19.92
C LEU A 678 -24.87 0.56 21.43
N SER A 679 -25.89 1.27 21.91
CA SER A 679 -26.20 1.38 23.34
C SER A 679 -26.44 0.01 23.96
N ALA A 680 -27.25 -0.84 23.30
CA ALA A 680 -27.50 -2.21 23.74
C ALA A 680 -26.21 -3.04 23.77
N ARG A 681 -25.41 -2.99 22.69
CA ARG A 681 -24.11 -3.69 22.63
C ARG A 681 -23.15 -3.25 23.73
N LEU A 682 -23.04 -1.95 23.99
CA LEU A 682 -22.17 -1.39 25.01
C LEU A 682 -22.62 -1.77 26.44
N ASN A 683 -23.94 -1.83 26.67
CA ASN A 683 -24.48 -2.31 27.94
C ASN A 683 -24.22 -3.81 28.14
N ASP A 684 -24.45 -4.63 27.11
CA ASP A 684 -24.17 -6.07 27.15
C ASP A 684 -22.68 -6.36 27.36
N ASP A 685 -21.81 -5.57 26.73
CA ASP A 685 -20.36 -5.67 26.90
C ASP A 685 -19.91 -5.34 28.33
N ALA A 686 -20.38 -4.22 28.87
CA ALA A 686 -20.08 -3.86 30.26
C ALA A 686 -20.66 -4.87 31.26
N LYS A 687 -21.78 -5.50 30.94
CA LYS A 687 -22.38 -6.57 31.76
C LYS A 687 -21.52 -7.83 31.74
N ARG A 688 -21.05 -8.26 30.57
CA ARG A 688 -20.12 -9.41 30.45
C ARG A 688 -18.83 -9.20 31.23
N GLU A 689 -18.28 -7.98 31.25
CA GLU A 689 -17.12 -7.65 32.08
C GLU A 689 -17.41 -7.71 33.60
N LEU A 690 -18.65 -7.43 34.03
CA LEU A 690 -19.05 -7.51 35.45
C LEU A 690 -19.24 -8.96 35.94
N GLU A 691 -19.67 -9.86 35.07
CA GLU A 691 -20.00 -11.25 35.41
C GLU A 691 -18.76 -12.16 35.56
N GLY A 692 -17.55 -11.59 35.54
CA GLY A 692 -16.31 -12.32 35.83
C GLY A 692 -15.71 -13.03 34.62
N GLU A 693 -16.09 -12.68 33.39
CA GLU A 693 -15.18 -12.84 32.26
C GLU A 693 -14.03 -11.86 32.44
N ASP A 694 -13.03 -12.30 33.21
CA ASP A 694 -11.82 -11.55 33.61
C ASP A 694 -11.46 -10.46 32.60
N GLU A 695 -11.37 -9.21 33.04
CA GLU A 695 -11.27 -8.02 32.16
C GLU A 695 -10.02 -8.08 31.26
N ALA A 696 -8.99 -8.80 31.71
CA ALA A 696 -7.84 -9.20 30.92
C ALA A 696 -8.17 -10.34 29.97
N SER A 697 -8.93 -11.36 30.38
CA SER A 697 -9.42 -12.49 29.57
C SER A 697 -10.48 -12.14 28.53
N SER A 698 -11.40 -11.19 28.74
CA SER A 698 -12.42 -10.81 27.75
C SER A 698 -11.86 -9.81 26.73
N ARG A 699 -11.02 -8.85 27.15
CA ARG A 699 -10.19 -8.05 26.23
C ARG A 699 -9.14 -8.91 25.54
N ALA A 700 -8.49 -9.84 26.23
CA ALA A 700 -7.61 -10.82 25.61
C ALA A 700 -8.40 -11.76 24.73
N LYS A 701 -9.66 -12.13 24.99
CA LYS A 701 -10.51 -12.96 24.11
C LYS A 701 -10.98 -12.17 22.89
N ARG A 702 -11.31 -10.88 22.99
CA ARG A 702 -11.64 -10.04 21.82
C ARG A 702 -10.38 -9.73 21.02
N ARG A 703 -9.28 -9.38 21.68
CA ARG A 703 -7.96 -9.29 21.06
C ARG A 703 -7.55 -10.62 20.49
N MET A 704 -7.81 -11.76 21.14
CA MET A 704 -7.53 -13.13 20.70
C MET A 704 -8.59 -13.65 19.74
N VAL A 705 -9.74 -13.01 19.54
CA VAL A 705 -10.68 -13.35 18.47
C VAL A 705 -10.35 -12.51 17.25
N LYS A 706 -9.96 -11.24 17.42
CA LYS A 706 -9.27 -10.46 16.40
C LYS A 706 -7.92 -11.13 16.07
N GLU A 707 -7.17 -11.61 17.05
CA GLU A 707 -5.89 -12.31 16.91
C GLU A 707 -6.15 -13.67 16.32
N VAL A 708 -7.02 -14.53 16.84
CA VAL A 708 -7.35 -15.85 16.25
C VAL A 708 -8.01 -15.68 14.89
N ALA A 709 -8.74 -14.60 14.58
CA ALA A 709 -9.12 -14.31 13.19
C ALA A 709 -7.88 -13.99 12.33
N ARG A 710 -6.94 -13.18 12.85
CA ARG A 710 -5.61 -12.91 12.23
C ARG A 710 -4.71 -14.15 12.16
N THR A 711 -4.75 -15.03 13.17
CA THR A 711 -3.93 -16.23 13.34
C THR A 711 -4.57 -17.39 12.60
N MET A 712 -5.90 -17.46 12.45
CA MET A 712 -6.56 -18.41 11.56
C MET A 712 -6.29 -18.02 10.11
N ALA A 713 -6.22 -16.74 9.77
CA ALA A 713 -5.72 -16.28 8.47
C ALA A 713 -4.23 -16.65 8.28
N ALA A 714 -3.36 -16.40 9.26
CA ALA A 714 -1.94 -16.76 9.20
C ALA A 714 -1.66 -18.28 9.31
N PHE A 715 -2.53 -19.06 9.98
CA PHE A 715 -2.40 -20.50 10.14
C PHE A 715 -2.87 -21.25 8.88
N ILE A 716 -3.74 -20.63 8.08
CA ILE A 716 -4.06 -21.11 6.73
C ILE A 716 -2.81 -20.97 5.84
N ASP A 717 -2.05 -19.88 5.95
CA ASP A 717 -0.78 -19.63 5.25
C ASP A 717 0.34 -20.61 5.68
N SER A 718 0.49 -20.87 6.98
CA SER A 718 1.56 -21.76 7.50
C SER A 718 1.34 -23.26 7.23
N LYS A 719 0.10 -23.67 6.91
CA LYS A 719 -0.19 -25.08 6.61
C LYS A 719 0.14 -25.48 5.17
N GLU A 720 0.27 -24.52 4.25
CA GLU A 720 0.76 -24.79 2.90
C GLU A 720 2.26 -25.08 2.91
N THR A 721 3.05 -24.39 3.73
CA THR A 721 4.50 -24.61 3.87
C THR A 721 4.87 -25.93 4.55
N GLN A 722 3.96 -26.57 5.31
CA GLN A 722 4.21 -27.87 5.93
C GLN A 722 3.71 -29.07 5.14
N MET A 723 2.78 -28.91 4.19
CA MET A 723 2.34 -30.04 3.34
C MET A 723 3.36 -30.34 2.22
N ASP A 724 4.06 -29.33 1.69
CA ASP A 724 5.12 -29.50 0.68
C ASP A 724 6.38 -30.21 1.22
N ALA A 725 6.63 -30.18 2.53
CA ALA A 725 7.72 -30.92 3.15
C ALA A 725 7.39 -32.41 3.40
N SER A 726 6.13 -32.84 3.18
CA SER A 726 5.68 -34.21 3.47
C SER A 726 5.26 -35.02 2.24
N MET A 727 5.26 -34.42 1.03
CA MET A 727 5.06 -35.11 -0.25
C MET A 727 6.29 -35.03 -1.17
N GLY A 728 7.50 -35.09 -0.60
CA GLY A 728 8.75 -35.39 -1.31
C GLY A 728 9.11 -36.87 -1.23
#